data_AF-A0A8G0ZZT6-F1
#
_entry.id   AF-A0A8G0ZZT6-F1
#
_cell.length_a   1.000
_cell.length_b   1.000
_cell.length_c   1.000
_cell.angle_alpha   90.00
_cell.angle_beta   90.00
_cell.angle_gamma   90.00
#
_symmetry.space_group_name_H-M   'P 1'
#
loop_
_entity.id
_entity.type
_entity.pdbx_description
1 polymer ?
#
loop_
_entity_poly.entity_id
_entity_poly.type
_entity_poly.pdbx_seq_one_letter_code
_entity_poly.pdbx_strand_id
1 'polypeptide(L)'
;MSSSAVQGRGAPAEPGGRRAGAADSNGGESFSMDRRALLVAVCLVLLLPAMASAGEVQALEGRVLEEGGVIYLLPDLQPGETVTVRVNRTSGNLDPFVAIAPPETNRTTLGEEFWTTVESRVRGGGEPVAEITGVADQFFLAWDDDSAEGHAAAFSWEVPEAGDYPLIITSSPLTRTFGEYGLLVGIDAPGVLNGTAEPTPGAVVAVPDPTMPPAGKGVEERTGTLTANRNWTFFPLKDLEAEDTIHAVVETISGDLKPVLILESVDGKPLMAANFLDHGTRAALSYQVPTDETEGLVLHVEAGEGEGEFRLLVGVNDPGVLDGTAVPGGRQVIRDPITVRAAVELDQITGVDQKAENYAAVANIRMRWTDPELAFDPQEEGSAFKIYREIDDFVEAEGTRWPEFTLFNQQGNRWTQNRLITITPDGTTTYFERFWTTFQAPDFYFKDYPFDTQTFYIRIQALYPEEFFQYADWEGKTVVGTQLGEEEWYITNYWTEVDTVEQDRIHSRFSFGFDAQRHLEYYILRIFVPIFILVMLGWVTFLLKDYSKRADVASANLLLFIAFNFTIAGDLPRLGYLTFLDAVLITTFVVSGLTVVYNLYLKWLATKEQKEVAERLDRVLVWCYPVAYIVSIVLITTVFS
;
A
#
# COMPACT_ATOMS: atom_id res chain seq x y z
N MET A 1 -7.81 23.92 -52.28
CA MET A 1 -8.16 23.82 -53.71
C MET A 1 -8.44 22.36 -54.03
N SER A 2 -9.57 22.04 -54.68
CA SER A 2 -9.88 20.81 -55.46
C SER A 2 -9.50 19.41 -54.91
N SER A 3 -10.38 18.39 -54.81
CA SER A 3 -11.84 18.29 -54.98
C SER A 3 -12.34 16.89 -54.51
N SER A 4 -13.59 16.81 -54.02
CA SER A 4 -14.58 15.67 -54.11
C SER A 4 -14.11 14.19 -53.95
N ALA A 5 -14.57 13.40 -52.96
CA ALA A 5 -15.93 12.78 -52.81
C ALA A 5 -16.16 11.53 -53.73
N VAL A 6 -16.94 10.46 -53.43
CA VAL A 6 -17.81 10.08 -52.27
C VAL A 6 -18.22 8.57 -52.36
N GLN A 7 -18.58 7.94 -51.22
CA GLN A 7 -19.43 6.73 -50.98
C GLN A 7 -19.25 5.37 -51.72
N GLY A 8 -19.50 4.28 -50.96
CA GLY A 8 -19.97 2.98 -51.48
C GLY A 8 -20.07 1.86 -50.42
N ARG A 9 -21.28 1.52 -49.93
CA ARG A 9 -21.55 0.34 -49.07
C ARG A 9 -22.02 -0.85 -49.93
N GLY A 10 -21.77 -2.10 -49.50
CA GLY A 10 -22.56 -3.28 -49.90
C GLY A 10 -21.81 -4.62 -49.94
N ALA A 11 -22.39 -5.64 -49.31
CA ALA A 11 -22.05 -7.07 -49.44
C ALA A 11 -23.32 -7.83 -49.94
N PRO A 12 -23.40 -9.18 -50.04
CA PRO A 12 -22.40 -10.27 -50.08
C PRO A 12 -22.65 -11.26 -51.28
N ALA A 13 -22.17 -12.52 -51.15
CA ALA A 13 -22.66 -13.78 -51.76
C ALA A 13 -21.85 -14.48 -52.90
N GLU A 14 -21.91 -15.83 -52.87
CA GLU A 14 -21.27 -16.84 -53.73
C GLU A 14 -22.08 -17.14 -55.04
N PRO A 15 -21.97 -18.33 -55.70
CA PRO A 15 -20.83 -19.16 -56.14
C PRO A 15 -20.87 -19.42 -57.67
N GLY A 16 -19.93 -20.23 -58.21
CA GLY A 16 -20.06 -20.75 -59.58
C GLY A 16 -19.16 -21.95 -59.92
N GLY A 17 -19.77 -23.11 -60.21
CA GLY A 17 -19.09 -24.31 -60.73
C GLY A 17 -19.78 -24.91 -61.96
N ARG A 18 -19.18 -25.93 -62.59
CA ARG A 18 -19.79 -26.87 -63.58
C ARG A 18 -18.78 -28.00 -63.93
N ARG A 19 -19.12 -29.29 -63.74
CA ARG A 19 -19.73 -30.27 -64.69
C ARG A 19 -18.74 -30.87 -65.73
N ALA A 20 -18.84 -32.14 -66.18
CA ALA A 20 -19.69 -33.30 -65.84
C ALA A 20 -19.13 -34.59 -66.50
N GLY A 21 -19.64 -35.79 -66.16
CA GLY A 21 -19.39 -37.04 -66.91
C GLY A 21 -20.02 -38.30 -66.29
N ALA A 22 -20.75 -39.11 -67.08
CA ALA A 22 -21.53 -40.30 -66.67
C ALA A 22 -21.70 -41.26 -67.89
N ALA A 23 -22.24 -42.49 -67.84
CA ALA A 23 -22.91 -43.30 -66.81
C ALA A 23 -22.77 -44.82 -67.15
N ASP A 24 -23.53 -45.69 -66.47
CA ASP A 24 -23.98 -47.05 -66.91
C ASP A 24 -22.95 -48.20 -67.06
N SER A 25 -23.30 -49.50 -66.92
CA SER A 25 -24.52 -50.20 -66.42
C SER A 25 -24.26 -51.73 -66.21
N ASN A 26 -25.13 -52.42 -65.44
CA ASN A 26 -25.45 -53.88 -65.43
C ASN A 26 -24.30 -54.93 -65.23
N GLY A 27 -24.51 -56.17 -64.76
CA GLY A 27 -25.69 -56.88 -64.24
C GLY A 27 -25.59 -58.43 -64.45
N GLY A 28 -26.05 -59.27 -63.50
CA GLY A 28 -26.12 -60.76 -63.58
C GLY A 28 -24.98 -61.50 -62.86
N GLU A 29 -25.21 -62.31 -61.81
CA GLU A 29 -25.74 -63.69 -61.76
C GLU A 29 -24.78 -64.76 -62.35
N SER A 30 -24.54 -65.96 -61.78
CA SER A 30 -25.00 -66.63 -60.53
C SER A 30 -24.09 -67.83 -60.22
N PHE A 31 -24.07 -68.36 -58.98
CA PHE A 31 -24.39 -69.77 -58.67
C PHE A 31 -24.39 -70.06 -57.15
N SER A 32 -25.20 -71.03 -56.72
CA SER A 32 -25.45 -71.37 -55.31
C SER A 32 -25.26 -72.86 -55.00
N MET A 33 -24.92 -73.18 -53.75
CA MET A 33 -25.54 -74.22 -52.90
C MET A 33 -24.88 -74.18 -51.49
N ASP A 34 -25.57 -73.98 -50.36
CA ASP A 34 -26.55 -74.86 -49.67
C ASP A 34 -25.98 -76.28 -49.39
N ARG A 35 -26.04 -76.89 -48.19
CA ARG A 35 -26.74 -76.54 -46.94
C ARG A 35 -26.34 -77.50 -45.78
N ARG A 36 -26.60 -77.10 -44.53
CA ARG A 36 -26.74 -77.92 -43.28
C ARG A 36 -25.47 -78.62 -42.76
N ALA A 37 -24.88 -78.19 -41.64
CA ALA A 37 -25.34 -78.28 -40.23
C ALA A 37 -25.23 -79.68 -39.61
N LEU A 38 -24.36 -79.83 -38.59
CA LEU A 38 -24.69 -80.19 -37.20
C LEU A 38 -23.41 -80.30 -36.32
N LEU A 39 -23.56 -80.06 -35.00
CA LEU A 39 -22.59 -80.22 -33.90
C LEU A 39 -21.39 -79.23 -33.82
N VAL A 40 -20.87 -78.82 -32.65
CA VAL A 40 -21.34 -78.56 -31.25
C VAL A 40 -20.08 -78.50 -30.37
N ALA A 41 -20.06 -77.53 -29.44
CA ALA A 41 -19.17 -77.42 -28.27
C ALA A 41 -17.66 -77.10 -28.46
N VAL A 42 -17.12 -76.49 -27.40
CA VAL A 42 -15.69 -76.19 -27.11
C VAL A 42 -15.06 -75.04 -27.92
N CYS A 43 -15.39 -73.80 -27.54
CA CYS A 43 -14.47 -72.66 -27.48
C CYS A 43 -15.14 -71.53 -26.66
N LEU A 44 -15.14 -71.66 -25.33
CA LEU A 44 -15.66 -70.64 -24.40
C LEU A 44 -14.75 -70.51 -23.17
N VAL A 45 -13.45 -70.35 -23.40
CA VAL A 45 -12.42 -70.09 -22.39
C VAL A 45 -11.37 -69.17 -23.03
N LEU A 46 -10.93 -68.14 -22.28
CA LEU A 46 -9.89 -67.16 -22.63
C LEU A 46 -10.25 -66.11 -23.71
N LEU A 47 -10.98 -65.07 -23.29
CA LEU A 47 -10.58 -63.66 -23.44
C LEU A 47 -11.56 -62.76 -22.66
N LEU A 48 -11.59 -62.95 -21.34
CA LEU A 48 -11.95 -61.86 -20.44
C LEU A 48 -10.69 -61.00 -20.29
N PRO A 49 -10.72 -59.67 -20.49
CA PRO A 49 -9.76 -58.84 -19.78
C PRO A 49 -9.98 -59.10 -18.29
N ALA A 50 -8.91 -59.18 -17.51
CA ALA A 50 -9.07 -59.04 -16.07
C ALA A 50 -9.64 -57.64 -15.84
N MET A 51 -10.92 -57.55 -15.45
CA MET A 51 -11.38 -56.40 -14.70
C MET A 51 -10.61 -56.45 -13.38
N ALA A 52 -9.48 -55.76 -13.35
CA ALA A 52 -9.07 -55.10 -12.12
C ALA A 52 -10.28 -54.28 -11.63
N SER A 53 -10.47 -54.23 -10.32
CA SER A 53 -11.47 -53.34 -9.74
C SER A 53 -11.28 -51.96 -10.36
N ALA A 54 -12.36 -51.35 -10.86
CA ALA A 54 -12.31 -49.93 -11.14
C ALA A 54 -12.33 -49.26 -9.77
N GLY A 55 -11.13 -48.96 -9.25
CA GLY A 55 -10.96 -48.33 -7.95
C GLY A 55 -11.82 -47.09 -7.83
N GLU A 56 -12.41 -46.86 -6.67
CA GLU A 56 -13.27 -45.70 -6.46
C GLU A 56 -12.42 -44.43 -6.47
N VAL A 57 -12.83 -43.43 -7.23
CA VAL A 57 -12.11 -42.17 -7.42
C VAL A 57 -13.06 -41.01 -7.20
N GLN A 58 -12.64 -40.05 -6.38
CA GLN A 58 -13.35 -38.82 -6.11
C GLN A 58 -12.45 -37.63 -6.47
N ALA A 59 -13.04 -36.63 -7.14
CA ALA A 59 -12.44 -35.31 -7.28
C ALA A 59 -13.13 -34.35 -6.31
N LEU A 60 -12.33 -33.48 -5.71
CA LEU A 60 -12.72 -32.43 -4.79
C LEU A 60 -11.93 -31.16 -5.13
N GLU A 61 -12.53 -30.01 -4.89
CA GLU A 61 -11.86 -28.71 -4.94
C GLU A 61 -11.81 -28.14 -3.52
N GLY A 62 -10.82 -27.30 -3.25
CA GLY A 62 -10.65 -26.67 -1.95
C GLY A 62 -9.61 -25.57 -1.97
N ARG A 63 -9.38 -24.93 -0.82
CA ARG A 63 -8.49 -23.77 -0.71
C ARG A 63 -7.64 -23.83 0.55
N VAL A 64 -6.34 -23.61 0.40
CA VAL A 64 -5.41 -23.38 1.52
C VAL A 64 -5.28 -21.88 1.73
N LEU A 65 -5.56 -21.43 2.95
CA LEU A 65 -5.38 -20.04 3.38
C LEU A 65 -3.95 -19.82 3.90
N GLU A 66 -3.50 -18.56 3.97
CA GLU A 66 -2.17 -18.18 4.50
C GLU A 66 -1.87 -18.74 5.90
N GLU A 67 -2.91 -18.94 6.71
CA GLU A 67 -2.84 -19.53 8.04
C GLU A 67 -3.82 -20.69 8.16
N GLY A 68 -3.42 -21.89 7.70
CA GLY A 68 -4.20 -23.11 7.94
C GLY A 68 -3.87 -24.30 7.05
N GLY A 69 -4.70 -25.32 7.20
CA GLY A 69 -4.75 -26.51 6.35
C GLY A 69 -6.15 -27.11 6.39
N VAL A 70 -6.55 -27.77 5.30
CA VAL A 70 -7.82 -28.49 5.19
C VAL A 70 -7.61 -29.93 5.64
N ILE A 71 -8.56 -30.46 6.40
CA ILE A 71 -8.56 -31.87 6.82
C ILE A 71 -9.82 -32.54 6.27
N TYR A 72 -9.60 -33.63 5.55
CA TYR A 72 -10.62 -34.60 5.17
C TYR A 72 -10.45 -35.87 6.01
N LEU A 73 -11.52 -36.64 6.16
CA LEU A 73 -11.50 -38.00 6.69
C LEU A 73 -11.68 -38.97 5.53
N LEU A 74 -10.85 -40.02 5.53
CA LEU A 74 -10.98 -41.20 4.68
C LEU A 74 -11.67 -42.29 5.53
N PRO A 75 -12.98 -42.53 5.37
CA PRO A 75 -13.74 -43.41 6.26
C PRO A 75 -13.61 -44.90 5.87
N ASP A 76 -13.81 -45.78 6.84
CA ASP A 76 -14.05 -47.22 6.63
C ASP A 76 -12.97 -47.99 5.83
N LEU A 77 -11.73 -47.47 5.73
CA LEU A 77 -10.63 -48.10 4.98
C LEU A 77 -10.28 -49.50 5.52
N GLN A 78 -9.94 -50.44 4.62
CA GLN A 78 -9.65 -51.84 4.94
C GLN A 78 -8.17 -52.21 4.74
N PRO A 79 -7.60 -53.16 5.52
CA PRO A 79 -6.19 -53.55 5.40
C PRO A 79 -5.86 -54.13 4.01
N GLY A 80 -4.81 -53.59 3.39
CA GLY A 80 -4.37 -53.96 2.03
C GLY A 80 -5.07 -53.23 0.88
N GLU A 81 -6.01 -52.32 1.18
CA GLU A 81 -6.45 -51.32 0.20
C GLU A 81 -5.33 -50.30 -0.06
N THR A 82 -5.23 -49.80 -1.29
CA THR A 82 -4.23 -48.80 -1.68
C THR A 82 -4.88 -47.43 -1.86
N VAL A 83 -4.72 -46.54 -0.87
CA VAL A 83 -5.12 -45.13 -1.02
C VAL A 83 -4.12 -44.44 -1.94
N THR A 84 -4.63 -43.73 -2.94
CA THR A 84 -3.83 -42.93 -3.86
C THR A 84 -4.35 -41.51 -3.84
N VAL A 85 -3.46 -40.54 -3.63
CA VAL A 85 -3.78 -39.11 -3.51
C VAL A 85 -2.97 -38.33 -4.53
N ARG A 86 -3.58 -37.30 -5.11
CA ARG A 86 -2.91 -36.25 -5.87
C ARG A 86 -3.56 -34.90 -5.59
N VAL A 87 -2.75 -33.90 -5.27
CA VAL A 87 -3.15 -32.50 -5.08
C VAL A 87 -2.41 -31.65 -6.10
N ASN A 88 -3.15 -30.94 -6.96
CA ASN A 88 -2.60 -29.95 -7.88
C ASN A 88 -3.04 -28.55 -7.44
N ARG A 89 -2.15 -27.55 -7.45
CA ARG A 89 -2.56 -26.13 -7.39
C ARG A 89 -3.47 -25.79 -8.57
N THR A 90 -4.47 -24.93 -8.33
CA THR A 90 -5.32 -24.33 -9.37
C THR A 90 -5.26 -22.79 -9.38
N SER A 91 -4.89 -22.15 -8.26
CA SER A 91 -4.70 -20.68 -8.19
C SER A 91 -3.69 -20.27 -7.10
N GLY A 92 -3.34 -18.98 -7.05
CA GLY A 92 -2.38 -18.44 -6.09
C GLY A 92 -0.96 -18.96 -6.30
N ASN A 93 -0.17 -19.02 -5.21
CA ASN A 93 1.21 -19.48 -5.18
C ASN A 93 1.39 -20.82 -4.43
N LEU A 94 0.30 -21.55 -4.16
CA LEU A 94 0.26 -22.77 -3.36
C LEU A 94 1.29 -23.83 -3.81
N ASP A 95 2.28 -24.07 -2.96
CA ASP A 95 3.12 -25.27 -2.96
C ASP A 95 2.45 -26.26 -1.97
N PRO A 96 1.69 -27.27 -2.45
CA PRO A 96 0.85 -28.12 -1.61
C PRO A 96 1.69 -29.15 -0.83
N PHE A 97 1.42 -29.29 0.47
CA PHE A 97 1.86 -30.44 1.28
C PHE A 97 0.64 -31.31 1.61
N VAL A 98 0.69 -32.61 1.29
CA VAL A 98 -0.40 -33.55 1.55
C VAL A 98 0.07 -34.74 2.39
N ALA A 99 -0.68 -35.11 3.42
CA ALA A 99 -0.30 -36.16 4.36
C ALA A 99 -1.49 -36.95 4.94
N ILE A 100 -1.27 -38.23 5.26
CA ILE A 100 -2.17 -39.05 6.07
C ILE A 100 -1.62 -39.14 7.49
N ALA A 101 -2.42 -38.77 8.49
CA ALA A 101 -2.08 -38.88 9.91
C ALA A 101 -2.58 -40.20 10.53
N PRO A 102 -2.03 -40.63 11.69
CA PRO A 102 -2.61 -41.71 12.48
C PRO A 102 -4.07 -41.42 12.94
N PRO A 103 -4.94 -42.43 13.08
CA PRO A 103 -6.35 -42.23 13.48
C PRO A 103 -6.54 -41.54 14.85
N GLU A 104 -5.65 -41.79 15.81
CA GLU A 104 -5.73 -41.21 17.17
C GLU A 104 -5.17 -39.77 17.28
N THR A 105 -4.74 -39.17 16.17
CA THR A 105 -4.09 -37.85 16.17
C THR A 105 -5.05 -36.74 16.60
N ASN A 106 -4.59 -35.83 17.48
CA ASN A 106 -5.38 -34.66 17.85
C ASN A 106 -5.38 -33.61 16.72
N ARG A 107 -6.37 -33.70 15.85
CA ARG A 107 -6.53 -32.87 14.64
C ARG A 107 -6.54 -31.37 14.89
N THR A 108 -6.93 -30.92 16.10
CA THR A 108 -6.99 -29.49 16.45
C THR A 108 -5.63 -28.88 16.81
N THR A 109 -4.66 -29.68 17.28
CA THR A 109 -3.32 -29.18 17.67
C THR A 109 -2.20 -29.67 16.75
N LEU A 110 -2.48 -30.66 15.89
CA LEU A 110 -1.52 -31.29 14.98
C LEU A 110 -0.62 -30.30 14.21
N GLY A 111 -1.21 -29.27 13.59
CA GLY A 111 -0.46 -28.26 12.85
C GLY A 111 0.52 -27.49 13.74
N GLU A 112 0.05 -26.98 14.89
CA GLU A 112 0.89 -26.25 15.84
C GLU A 112 2.00 -27.13 16.43
N GLU A 113 1.70 -28.39 16.75
CA GLU A 113 2.67 -29.37 17.29
C GLU A 113 3.75 -29.74 16.26
N PHE A 114 3.38 -29.97 15.01
CA PHE A 114 4.31 -30.22 13.90
C PHE A 114 5.25 -29.03 13.71
N TRP A 115 4.70 -27.83 13.53
CA TRP A 115 5.48 -26.61 13.29
C TRP A 115 6.39 -26.22 14.47
N THR A 116 5.89 -26.34 15.70
CA THR A 116 6.70 -26.11 16.91
C THR A 116 7.87 -27.10 17.00
N THR A 117 7.66 -28.34 16.56
CA THR A 117 8.72 -29.36 16.52
C THR A 117 9.78 -29.05 15.47
N VAL A 118 9.37 -28.67 14.25
CA VAL A 118 10.28 -28.25 13.17
C VAL A 118 11.11 -27.03 13.61
N GLU A 119 10.47 -25.95 14.08
CA GLU A 119 11.17 -24.74 14.55
C GLU A 119 12.21 -25.04 15.64
N SER A 120 11.86 -25.93 16.58
CA SER A 120 12.74 -26.32 17.68
C SER A 120 14.03 -27.00 17.18
N ARG A 121 13.94 -27.89 16.19
CA ARG A 121 15.10 -28.58 15.62
C ARG A 121 15.96 -27.68 14.74
N VAL A 122 15.34 -26.85 13.91
CA VAL A 122 16.06 -25.87 13.07
C VAL A 122 16.79 -24.84 13.95
N ARG A 123 16.17 -24.33 15.01
CA ARG A 123 16.86 -23.47 16.02
C ARG A 123 17.96 -24.21 16.78
N GLY A 124 17.87 -25.55 16.89
CA GLY A 124 18.93 -26.41 17.41
C GLY A 124 20.16 -26.55 16.49
N GLY A 125 20.11 -25.99 15.27
CA GLY A 125 21.19 -26.07 14.28
C GLY A 125 21.06 -27.24 13.30
N GLY A 126 19.87 -27.87 13.23
CA GLY A 126 19.53 -28.82 12.17
C GLY A 126 19.42 -28.15 10.80
N GLU A 127 19.61 -28.93 9.74
CA GLU A 127 19.41 -28.45 8.36
C GLU A 127 17.90 -28.44 8.06
N PRO A 128 17.31 -27.30 7.59
CA PRO A 128 15.86 -27.16 7.49
C PRO A 128 15.14 -28.28 6.73
N VAL A 129 15.63 -28.65 5.54
CA VAL A 129 14.94 -29.63 4.69
C VAL A 129 14.96 -31.02 5.36
N ALA A 130 16.14 -31.47 5.81
CA ALA A 130 16.29 -32.75 6.47
C ALA A 130 15.49 -32.86 7.80
N GLU A 131 15.36 -31.77 8.56
CA GLU A 131 14.54 -31.77 9.78
C GLU A 131 13.04 -31.77 9.47
N ILE A 132 12.59 -31.12 8.40
CA ILE A 132 11.20 -31.19 7.93
C ILE A 132 10.83 -32.63 7.56
N THR A 133 11.61 -33.29 6.70
CA THR A 133 11.43 -34.71 6.33
C THR A 133 11.41 -35.59 7.60
N GLY A 134 12.40 -35.41 8.48
CA GLY A 134 12.55 -36.19 9.71
C GLY A 134 11.57 -35.85 10.85
N VAL A 135 10.71 -34.83 10.69
CA VAL A 135 9.55 -34.57 11.55
C VAL A 135 8.27 -35.09 10.87
N ALA A 136 8.11 -34.91 9.56
CA ALA A 136 6.99 -35.44 8.81
C ALA A 136 6.86 -36.97 8.97
N ASP A 137 7.98 -37.70 8.86
CA ASP A 137 8.08 -39.15 9.11
C ASP A 137 7.70 -39.58 10.55
N GLN A 138 7.56 -38.65 11.50
CA GLN A 138 7.17 -38.93 12.88
C GLN A 138 5.69 -38.60 13.16
N PHE A 139 5.10 -37.68 12.40
CA PHE A 139 3.72 -37.23 12.57
C PHE A 139 2.75 -37.88 11.56
N PHE A 140 3.23 -38.33 10.40
CA PHE A 140 2.42 -38.83 9.30
C PHE A 140 2.77 -40.26 8.91
N LEU A 141 1.77 -41.02 8.44
CA LEU A 141 1.91 -42.40 7.94
C LEU A 141 2.36 -42.45 6.48
N ALA A 142 1.98 -41.44 5.71
CA ALA A 142 2.44 -41.13 4.37
C ALA A 142 2.30 -39.62 4.15
N TRP A 143 3.21 -39.02 3.39
CA TRP A 143 3.16 -37.61 3.03
C TRP A 143 3.91 -37.37 1.71
N ASP A 144 3.63 -36.25 1.07
CA ASP A 144 4.34 -35.75 -0.11
C ASP A 144 4.17 -34.22 -0.22
N ASP A 145 5.12 -33.55 -0.88
CA ASP A 145 5.07 -32.13 -1.24
C ASP A 145 5.36 -31.88 -2.72
N ASP A 146 6.45 -32.40 -3.27
CA ASP A 146 6.92 -32.02 -4.62
C ASP A 146 7.12 -33.17 -5.64
N SER A 147 6.68 -34.40 -5.35
CA SER A 147 7.08 -35.57 -6.17
C SER A 147 6.45 -35.66 -7.56
N ALA A 148 5.39 -34.90 -7.85
CA ALA A 148 4.76 -34.86 -9.17
C ALA A 148 4.95 -33.54 -9.92
N GLU A 149 4.87 -33.61 -11.27
CA GLU A 149 5.12 -32.47 -12.17
C GLU A 149 4.31 -31.23 -11.77
N GLY A 150 5.01 -30.09 -11.64
CA GLY A 150 4.43 -28.77 -11.38
C GLY A 150 4.16 -28.46 -9.90
N HIS A 151 5.01 -28.92 -8.97
CA HIS A 151 4.75 -28.83 -7.52
C HIS A 151 3.38 -29.42 -7.16
N ALA A 152 3.09 -30.61 -7.70
CA ALA A 152 1.93 -31.37 -7.30
C ALA A 152 2.37 -32.42 -6.29
N ALA A 153 1.63 -32.53 -5.19
CA ALA A 153 1.90 -33.52 -4.16
C ALA A 153 1.07 -34.79 -4.45
N ALA A 154 1.73 -35.93 -4.62
CA ALA A 154 1.08 -37.18 -4.96
C ALA A 154 1.77 -38.41 -4.38
N PHE A 155 1.04 -39.22 -3.60
CA PHE A 155 1.56 -40.47 -3.07
C PHE A 155 0.55 -41.62 -3.18
N SER A 156 1.05 -42.83 -2.97
CA SER A 156 0.26 -44.05 -2.85
C SER A 156 0.68 -44.79 -1.57
N TRP A 157 -0.30 -45.20 -0.77
CA TRP A 157 -0.12 -45.74 0.56
C TRP A 157 -1.04 -46.94 0.78
N GLU A 158 -0.48 -48.05 1.27
CA GLU A 158 -1.21 -49.28 1.59
C GLU A 158 -1.72 -49.22 3.03
N VAL A 159 -3.02 -49.43 3.22
CA VAL A 159 -3.70 -49.34 4.53
C VAL A 159 -3.24 -50.49 5.44
N PRO A 160 -2.64 -50.21 6.61
CA PRO A 160 -2.10 -51.25 7.49
C PRO A 160 -3.17 -51.90 8.39
N GLU A 161 -4.12 -51.11 8.88
CA GLU A 161 -5.18 -51.52 9.80
C GLU A 161 -6.51 -50.83 9.46
N ALA A 162 -7.64 -51.46 9.76
CA ALA A 162 -8.95 -50.93 9.41
C ALA A 162 -9.31 -49.71 10.26
N GLY A 163 -9.83 -48.64 9.64
CA GLY A 163 -10.29 -47.46 10.38
C GLY A 163 -10.41 -46.19 9.54
N ASP A 164 -10.72 -45.08 10.22
CA ASP A 164 -10.85 -43.75 9.62
C ASP A 164 -9.51 -43.01 9.73
N TYR A 165 -9.01 -42.45 8.63
CA TYR A 165 -7.72 -41.78 8.57
C TYR A 165 -7.85 -40.30 8.17
N PRO A 166 -7.25 -39.34 8.90
CA PRO A 166 -7.22 -37.95 8.48
C PRO A 166 -6.26 -37.74 7.31
N LEU A 167 -6.77 -37.18 6.22
CA LEU A 167 -6.01 -36.65 5.08
C LEU A 167 -5.91 -35.13 5.23
N ILE A 168 -4.69 -34.60 5.22
CA ILE A 168 -4.36 -33.21 5.50
C ILE A 168 -3.78 -32.58 4.25
N ILE A 169 -4.24 -31.37 3.90
CA ILE A 169 -3.69 -30.55 2.81
C ILE A 169 -3.35 -29.17 3.38
N THR A 170 -2.10 -28.75 3.27
CA THR A 170 -1.62 -27.44 3.74
C THR A 170 -0.53 -26.92 2.79
N SER A 171 0.19 -25.87 3.16
CA SER A 171 1.34 -25.38 2.40
C SER A 171 2.64 -26.08 2.78
N SER A 172 3.56 -26.11 1.81
CA SER A 172 4.93 -26.62 1.92
C SER A 172 5.62 -26.14 3.20
N PRO A 173 6.27 -27.04 3.97
CA PRO A 173 6.84 -26.66 5.26
C PRO A 173 8.03 -25.67 5.18
N LEU A 174 8.53 -25.37 3.98
CA LEU A 174 9.62 -24.41 3.74
C LEU A 174 9.12 -22.99 3.44
N THR A 175 7.89 -22.85 2.92
CA THR A 175 7.35 -21.58 2.42
C THR A 175 5.86 -21.50 2.67
N ARG A 176 5.41 -20.48 3.40
CA ARG A 176 3.97 -20.19 3.50
C ARG A 176 3.45 -19.76 2.12
N THR A 177 2.57 -20.59 1.57
CA THR A 177 1.91 -20.39 0.29
C THR A 177 0.40 -20.62 0.45
N PHE A 178 -0.40 -20.10 -0.48
CA PHE A 178 -1.85 -20.16 -0.41
C PHE A 178 -2.45 -20.19 -1.82
N GLY A 179 -3.70 -20.61 -1.91
CA GLY A 179 -4.40 -20.75 -3.18
C GLY A 179 -5.38 -21.91 -3.18
N GLU A 180 -6.05 -22.09 -4.30
CA GLU A 180 -6.95 -23.22 -4.51
C GLU A 180 -6.20 -24.44 -5.02
N TYR A 181 -6.78 -25.62 -4.79
CA TYR A 181 -6.28 -26.89 -5.25
C TYR A 181 -7.41 -27.79 -5.76
N GLY A 182 -7.06 -28.65 -6.72
CA GLY A 182 -7.82 -29.84 -7.07
C GLY A 182 -7.24 -31.06 -6.37
N LEU A 183 -8.02 -31.71 -5.51
CA LEU A 183 -7.74 -32.99 -4.88
C LEU A 183 -8.37 -34.11 -5.71
N LEU A 184 -7.55 -35.04 -6.19
CA LEU A 184 -7.98 -36.31 -6.74
C LEU A 184 -7.55 -37.42 -5.77
N VAL A 185 -8.50 -38.20 -5.26
CA VAL A 185 -8.27 -39.27 -4.29
C VAL A 185 -8.99 -40.53 -4.70
N GLY A 186 -8.39 -41.70 -4.49
CA GLY A 186 -9.05 -42.97 -4.78
C GLY A 186 -8.47 -44.19 -4.09
N ILE A 187 -9.29 -45.23 -4.00
CA ILE A 187 -8.97 -46.53 -3.39
C ILE A 187 -8.72 -47.54 -4.51
N ASP A 188 -7.59 -48.22 -4.48
CA ASP A 188 -7.11 -49.16 -5.53
C ASP A 188 -7.07 -48.52 -6.95
N ALA A 189 -6.85 -47.21 -6.99
CA ALA A 189 -6.93 -46.39 -8.20
C ALA A 189 -5.57 -45.76 -8.59
N PRO A 190 -4.58 -46.56 -9.06
CA PRO A 190 -3.23 -46.07 -9.36
C PRO A 190 -3.16 -45.02 -10.49
N GLY A 191 -4.22 -44.86 -11.27
CA GLY A 191 -4.34 -43.79 -12.27
C GLY A 191 -4.38 -42.37 -11.68
N VAL A 192 -4.69 -42.24 -10.37
CA VAL A 192 -4.75 -40.97 -9.64
C VAL A 192 -3.36 -40.31 -9.54
N LEU A 193 -2.28 -41.08 -9.29
CA LEU A 193 -0.90 -40.56 -9.24
C LEU A 193 -0.55 -39.69 -10.46
N ASN A 194 -0.96 -40.15 -11.64
CA ASN A 194 -0.63 -39.50 -12.91
C ASN A 194 -1.72 -38.52 -13.39
N GLY A 195 -2.75 -38.25 -12.58
CA GLY A 195 -3.90 -37.42 -12.98
C GLY A 195 -4.74 -38.00 -14.13
N THR A 196 -4.64 -39.32 -14.37
CA THR A 196 -5.30 -40.02 -15.50
C THR A 196 -6.57 -40.77 -15.12
N ALA A 197 -6.93 -40.76 -13.84
CA ALA A 197 -8.13 -41.40 -13.34
C ALA A 197 -9.35 -40.47 -13.45
N GLU A 198 -10.42 -40.98 -14.05
CA GLU A 198 -11.71 -40.28 -14.12
C GLU A 198 -12.50 -40.45 -12.81
N PRO A 199 -13.18 -39.41 -12.30
CA PRO A 199 -14.03 -39.53 -11.11
C PRO A 199 -15.15 -40.57 -11.28
N THR A 200 -15.33 -41.42 -10.28
CA THR A 200 -16.39 -42.43 -10.25
C THR A 200 -17.70 -41.79 -9.78
N PRO A 201 -18.79 -41.80 -10.58
CA PRO A 201 -20.02 -41.09 -10.21
C PRO A 201 -20.64 -41.60 -8.91
N GLY A 202 -20.64 -40.73 -7.89
CA GLY A 202 -21.21 -41.02 -6.56
C GLY A 202 -20.30 -41.76 -5.59
N ALA A 203 -19.02 -41.96 -5.92
CA ALA A 203 -18.02 -42.43 -4.96
C ALA A 203 -17.75 -41.38 -3.87
N VAL A 204 -17.59 -41.84 -2.62
CA VAL A 204 -17.28 -40.99 -1.46
C VAL A 204 -16.09 -41.62 -0.73
N VAL A 205 -14.90 -41.20 -1.12
CA VAL A 205 -13.59 -41.65 -0.62
C VAL A 205 -13.05 -40.71 0.46
N ALA A 206 -13.36 -39.42 0.37
CA ALA A 206 -12.97 -38.38 1.31
C ALA A 206 -14.14 -37.46 1.65
N VAL A 207 -14.31 -37.14 2.93
CA VAL A 207 -15.32 -36.20 3.45
C VAL A 207 -14.66 -35.12 4.31
N PRO A 208 -15.07 -33.84 4.27
CA PRO A 208 -14.51 -32.80 5.15
C PRO A 208 -14.65 -33.16 6.64
N ASP A 209 -13.63 -32.88 7.45
CA ASP A 209 -13.64 -33.23 8.87
C ASP A 209 -14.66 -32.37 9.67
N PRO A 210 -15.64 -32.97 10.36
CA PRO A 210 -16.65 -32.23 11.12
C PRO A 210 -16.17 -31.68 12.47
N THR A 211 -14.93 -31.99 12.88
CA THR A 211 -14.32 -31.52 14.14
C THR A 211 -13.43 -30.29 13.98
N MET A 212 -13.00 -30.01 12.74
CA MET A 212 -12.53 -28.67 12.37
C MET A 212 -13.72 -27.70 12.44
N PRO A 213 -13.50 -26.39 12.64
CA PRO A 213 -14.53 -25.40 12.29
C PRO A 213 -14.94 -25.70 10.85
N PRO A 214 -16.24 -25.97 10.57
CA PRO A 214 -16.64 -26.41 9.24
C PRO A 214 -16.19 -25.37 8.22
N ALA A 215 -15.63 -25.85 7.11
CA ALA A 215 -15.19 -24.99 6.01
C ALA A 215 -16.26 -23.94 5.71
N GLY A 216 -15.84 -22.69 5.60
CA GLY A 216 -16.75 -21.55 5.48
C GLY A 216 -17.18 -20.86 6.80
N LYS A 217 -16.84 -21.36 7.99
CA LYS A 217 -17.09 -20.61 9.25
C LYS A 217 -15.99 -19.62 9.63
N GLY A 218 -16.41 -18.39 9.90
CA GLY A 218 -15.57 -17.31 10.43
C GLY A 218 -16.43 -16.27 11.12
N VAL A 219 -15.89 -15.63 12.16
CA VAL A 219 -16.54 -14.54 12.91
C VAL A 219 -15.49 -13.47 13.19
N GLU A 220 -15.80 -12.23 12.87
CA GLU A 220 -14.94 -11.07 13.10
C GLU A 220 -15.68 -9.93 13.78
N GLU A 221 -14.95 -9.20 14.61
CA GLU A 221 -15.40 -7.98 15.25
C GLU A 221 -14.60 -6.78 14.73
N ARG A 222 -15.29 -5.66 14.50
CA ARG A 222 -14.70 -4.36 14.20
C ARG A 222 -15.42 -3.29 15.02
N THR A 223 -14.70 -2.23 15.36
CA THR A 223 -15.25 -1.03 16.01
C THR A 223 -14.93 0.18 15.15
N GLY A 224 -15.85 1.13 15.07
CA GLY A 224 -15.64 2.38 14.35
C GLY A 224 -16.46 3.52 14.92
N THR A 225 -16.27 4.71 14.37
CA THR A 225 -16.99 5.93 14.78
C THR A 225 -17.63 6.57 13.56
N LEU A 226 -18.92 6.91 13.67
CA LEU A 226 -19.64 7.70 12.68
C LEU A 226 -19.92 9.10 13.24
N THR A 227 -19.72 10.11 12.41
CA THR A 227 -19.86 11.53 12.74
C THR A 227 -20.62 12.27 11.63
N ALA A 228 -20.95 13.55 11.81
CA ALA A 228 -21.54 14.36 10.75
C ALA A 228 -20.69 14.40 9.46
N ASN A 229 -19.37 14.28 9.61
CA ASN A 229 -18.39 14.27 8.52
C ASN A 229 -18.15 12.87 7.92
N ARG A 230 -18.17 11.82 8.77
CA ARG A 230 -18.11 10.41 8.37
C ARG A 230 -19.42 9.73 8.73
N ASN A 231 -20.48 10.00 7.96
CA ASN A 231 -21.83 9.49 8.25
C ASN A 231 -22.05 8.05 7.74
N TRP A 232 -21.07 7.42 7.11
CA TRP A 232 -21.08 6.00 6.76
C TRP A 232 -19.66 5.43 6.67
N THR A 233 -19.56 4.10 6.67
CA THR A 233 -18.35 3.33 6.37
C THR A 233 -18.75 1.98 5.76
N PHE A 234 -17.80 1.25 5.18
CA PHE A 234 -18.07 -0.04 4.54
C PHE A 234 -16.97 -1.07 4.79
N PHE A 235 -17.35 -2.34 4.69
CA PHE A 235 -16.50 -3.51 4.95
C PHE A 235 -16.70 -4.50 3.80
N PRO A 236 -15.76 -4.58 2.83
CA PRO A 236 -15.81 -5.58 1.78
C PRO A 236 -15.67 -6.98 2.39
N LEU A 237 -16.49 -7.94 1.97
CA LEU A 237 -16.42 -9.30 2.46
C LEU A 237 -15.35 -10.09 1.68
N LYS A 238 -14.68 -11.03 2.36
CA LYS A 238 -13.56 -11.80 1.83
C LYS A 238 -13.98 -13.26 1.58
N ASP A 239 -13.63 -13.78 0.40
CA ASP A 239 -13.62 -15.21 0.06
C ASP A 239 -14.92 -15.96 0.43
N LEU A 240 -16.07 -15.52 -0.09
CA LEU A 240 -17.37 -16.17 0.13
C LEU A 240 -17.63 -17.27 -0.91
N GLU A 241 -18.30 -18.34 -0.47
CA GLU A 241 -18.68 -19.49 -1.31
C GLU A 241 -20.20 -19.48 -1.57
N ALA A 242 -20.65 -20.26 -2.56
CA ALA A 242 -22.08 -20.42 -2.81
C ALA A 242 -22.79 -21.11 -1.63
N GLU A 243 -24.03 -20.69 -1.35
CA GLU A 243 -24.85 -21.13 -0.21
C GLU A 243 -24.36 -20.69 1.20
N ASP A 244 -23.21 -20.00 1.32
CA ASP A 244 -22.75 -19.39 2.56
C ASP A 244 -23.83 -18.47 3.17
N THR A 245 -24.02 -18.51 4.49
CA THR A 245 -24.94 -17.58 5.18
C THR A 245 -24.16 -16.52 5.95
N ILE A 246 -24.18 -15.30 5.45
CA ILE A 246 -23.64 -14.12 6.14
C ILE A 246 -24.61 -13.71 7.24
N HIS A 247 -24.10 -13.57 8.46
CA HIS A 247 -24.79 -12.96 9.59
C HIS A 247 -24.03 -11.71 10.00
N ALA A 248 -24.71 -10.60 10.21
CA ALA A 248 -24.09 -9.37 10.67
C ALA A 248 -24.98 -8.64 11.68
N VAL A 249 -24.38 -8.10 12.73
CA VAL A 249 -25.03 -7.21 13.70
C VAL A 249 -24.14 -6.00 13.97
N VAL A 250 -24.75 -4.81 14.00
CA VAL A 250 -24.10 -3.58 14.46
C VAL A 250 -24.87 -3.01 15.64
N GLU A 251 -24.14 -2.62 16.68
CA GLU A 251 -24.66 -2.07 17.94
C GLU A 251 -23.95 -0.76 18.29
N THR A 252 -24.69 0.25 18.75
CA THR A 252 -24.12 1.51 19.25
C THR A 252 -23.43 1.29 20.61
N ILE A 253 -22.15 1.62 20.70
CA ILE A 253 -21.35 1.57 21.94
C ILE A 253 -21.51 2.87 22.73
N SER A 254 -21.45 4.01 22.04
CA SER A 254 -21.47 5.35 22.63
C SER A 254 -22.11 6.37 21.68
N GLY A 255 -22.51 7.54 22.21
CA GLY A 255 -23.20 8.58 21.45
C GLY A 255 -24.72 8.37 21.34
N ASP A 256 -25.34 9.00 20.36
CA ASP A 256 -26.78 8.86 20.03
C ASP A 256 -27.03 8.21 18.65
N LEU A 257 -25.96 7.68 18.04
CA LEU A 257 -25.98 6.93 16.79
C LEU A 257 -27.06 5.84 16.75
N LYS A 258 -27.79 5.82 15.63
CA LYS A 258 -28.78 4.81 15.25
C LYS A 258 -28.34 4.19 13.92
N PRO A 259 -27.55 3.10 13.96
CA PRO A 259 -26.86 2.59 12.80
C PRO A 259 -27.82 1.84 11.88
N VAL A 260 -27.73 2.11 10.58
CA VAL A 260 -28.36 1.34 9.51
C VAL A 260 -27.31 0.38 8.96
N LEU A 261 -27.69 -0.87 8.72
CA LEU A 261 -26.80 -1.91 8.20
C LEU A 261 -27.33 -2.35 6.84
N ILE A 262 -26.51 -2.25 5.78
CA ILE A 262 -26.90 -2.58 4.41
C ILE A 262 -25.87 -3.55 3.83
N LEU A 263 -26.34 -4.62 3.21
CA LEU A 263 -25.51 -5.51 2.39
C LEU A 263 -25.77 -5.18 0.92
N GLU A 264 -24.72 -4.83 0.18
CA GLU A 264 -24.77 -4.50 -1.24
C GLU A 264 -23.98 -5.51 -2.07
N SER A 265 -24.42 -5.73 -3.31
CA SER A 265 -23.67 -6.44 -4.35
C SER A 265 -22.62 -5.52 -5.00
N VAL A 266 -21.70 -6.12 -5.76
CA VAL A 266 -20.60 -5.42 -6.46
C VAL A 266 -21.06 -4.31 -7.43
N ASP A 267 -22.30 -4.36 -7.93
CA ASP A 267 -22.91 -3.33 -8.77
C ASP A 267 -23.62 -2.20 -7.98
N GLY A 268 -23.51 -2.18 -6.64
CA GLY A 268 -24.10 -1.16 -5.76
C GLY A 268 -25.61 -1.30 -5.59
N LYS A 269 -26.14 -2.52 -5.74
CA LYS A 269 -27.55 -2.83 -5.50
C LYS A 269 -27.72 -3.35 -4.07
N PRO A 270 -28.59 -2.76 -3.24
CA PRO A 270 -28.84 -3.26 -1.90
C PRO A 270 -29.57 -4.61 -1.97
N LEU A 271 -28.93 -5.64 -1.43
CA LEU A 271 -29.45 -7.02 -1.32
C LEU A 271 -30.30 -7.17 -0.05
N MET A 272 -29.84 -6.58 1.06
CA MET A 272 -30.56 -6.58 2.33
C MET A 272 -30.25 -5.31 3.13
N ALA A 273 -31.21 -4.83 3.92
CA ALA A 273 -31.00 -3.73 4.85
C ALA A 273 -31.72 -3.97 6.18
N ALA A 274 -31.12 -3.53 7.29
CA ALA A 274 -31.67 -3.61 8.63
C ALA A 274 -31.65 -2.24 9.31
N ASN A 275 -32.66 -1.99 10.17
CA ASN A 275 -32.87 -0.75 10.91
C ASN A 275 -33.09 0.53 10.07
N PHE A 276 -33.33 0.37 8.75
CA PHE A 276 -33.53 1.46 7.79
C PHE A 276 -34.74 2.39 8.09
N LEU A 277 -35.72 1.90 8.86
CA LEU A 277 -36.94 2.67 9.22
C LEU A 277 -37.16 2.80 10.73
N ASP A 278 -36.69 1.83 11.52
CA ASP A 278 -37.00 1.75 12.95
C ASP A 278 -36.05 2.57 13.83
N HIS A 279 -34.87 2.95 13.31
CA HIS A 279 -33.88 3.83 13.94
C HIS A 279 -33.58 3.50 15.42
N GLY A 280 -33.40 2.22 15.73
CA GLY A 280 -32.90 1.71 17.00
C GLY A 280 -31.37 1.78 17.12
N THR A 281 -30.82 1.38 18.28
CA THR A 281 -29.37 1.33 18.55
C THR A 281 -28.72 0.00 18.17
N ARG A 282 -29.44 -0.86 17.44
CA ARG A 282 -28.98 -2.17 16.97
C ARG A 282 -29.64 -2.50 15.62
N ALA A 283 -28.86 -2.98 14.67
CA ALA A 283 -29.32 -3.50 13.40
C ALA A 283 -28.70 -4.88 13.15
N ALA A 284 -29.48 -5.85 12.68
CA ALA A 284 -28.98 -7.18 12.36
C ALA A 284 -29.58 -7.69 11.04
N LEU A 285 -28.77 -8.32 10.20
CA LEU A 285 -29.18 -8.94 8.94
C LEU A 285 -28.61 -10.35 8.78
N SER A 286 -29.26 -11.15 7.95
CA SER A 286 -28.89 -12.53 7.64
C SER A 286 -29.18 -12.80 6.17
N TYR A 287 -28.15 -13.05 5.37
CA TYR A 287 -28.25 -13.23 3.92
C TYR A 287 -27.57 -14.54 3.52
N GLN A 288 -28.25 -15.36 2.71
CA GLN A 288 -27.64 -16.54 2.10
C GLN A 288 -27.16 -16.19 0.70
N VAL A 289 -25.88 -16.46 0.42
CA VAL A 289 -25.17 -16.11 -0.81
C VAL A 289 -25.65 -16.99 -1.97
N PRO A 290 -26.26 -16.40 -3.02
CA PRO A 290 -26.61 -17.11 -4.24
C PRO A 290 -25.37 -17.64 -4.98
N THR A 291 -25.56 -18.69 -5.79
CA THR A 291 -24.51 -19.27 -6.64
C THR A 291 -23.87 -18.31 -7.66
N ASP A 292 -24.50 -17.15 -7.91
CA ASP A 292 -24.11 -16.14 -8.89
C ASP A 292 -23.68 -14.79 -8.26
N GLU A 293 -23.65 -14.67 -6.93
CA GLU A 293 -23.24 -13.45 -6.19
C GLU A 293 -22.15 -13.76 -5.12
N THR A 294 -21.22 -14.69 -5.41
CA THR A 294 -20.15 -15.10 -4.46
C THR A 294 -19.02 -14.08 -4.29
N GLU A 295 -18.88 -13.11 -5.19
CA GLU A 295 -17.80 -12.12 -5.18
C GLU A 295 -18.29 -10.69 -4.98
N GLY A 296 -17.46 -9.88 -4.31
CA GLY A 296 -17.63 -8.42 -4.25
C GLY A 296 -18.80 -7.93 -3.41
N LEU A 297 -19.33 -8.74 -2.50
CA LEU A 297 -20.33 -8.28 -1.52
C LEU A 297 -19.70 -7.32 -0.51
N VAL A 298 -20.42 -6.25 -0.18
CA VAL A 298 -19.94 -5.18 0.72
C VAL A 298 -20.99 -4.88 1.79
N LEU A 299 -20.54 -4.83 3.04
CA LEU A 299 -21.37 -4.51 4.20
C LEU A 299 -21.17 -3.03 4.60
N HIS A 300 -22.21 -2.22 4.45
CA HIS A 300 -22.23 -0.80 4.78
C HIS A 300 -22.85 -0.57 6.16
N VAL A 301 -22.23 0.33 6.94
CA VAL A 301 -22.75 0.84 8.21
C VAL A 301 -22.95 2.35 8.06
N GLU A 302 -24.20 2.80 8.13
CA GLU A 302 -24.57 4.21 7.95
C GLU A 302 -25.19 4.80 9.23
N ALA A 303 -24.99 6.10 9.45
CA ALA A 303 -25.65 6.86 10.49
C ALA A 303 -27.04 7.30 10.00
N GLY A 304 -28.08 6.50 10.32
CA GLY A 304 -29.46 6.87 9.98
C GLY A 304 -29.96 8.08 10.77
N GLU A 305 -29.48 8.23 12.01
CA GLU A 305 -29.65 9.41 12.87
C GLU A 305 -28.56 9.39 13.95
N GLY A 306 -28.11 10.56 14.43
CA GLY A 306 -27.12 10.69 15.51
C GLY A 306 -25.67 10.40 15.11
N GLU A 307 -24.77 10.55 16.08
CA GLU A 307 -23.32 10.32 15.95
C GLU A 307 -22.81 9.46 17.11
N GLY A 308 -21.72 8.71 16.92
CA GLY A 308 -21.24 7.80 17.96
C GLY A 308 -20.33 6.67 17.49
N GLU A 309 -19.91 5.84 18.44
CA GLU A 309 -19.12 4.64 18.20
C GLU A 309 -20.04 3.42 18.02
N PHE A 310 -19.66 2.51 17.13
CA PHE A 310 -20.37 1.26 16.88
C PHE A 310 -19.45 0.04 17.02
N ARG A 311 -20.05 -1.09 17.39
CA ARG A 311 -19.47 -2.44 17.35
C ARG A 311 -20.16 -3.19 16.21
N LEU A 312 -19.40 -3.61 15.21
CA LEU A 312 -19.84 -4.52 14.16
C LEU A 312 -19.32 -5.92 14.50
N LEU A 313 -20.21 -6.90 14.58
CA LEU A 313 -19.88 -8.32 14.61
C LEU A 313 -20.45 -8.94 13.33
N VAL A 314 -19.58 -9.53 12.52
CA VAL A 314 -19.95 -10.22 11.27
C VAL A 314 -19.43 -11.65 11.32
N GLY A 315 -20.13 -12.57 10.68
CA GLY A 315 -19.64 -13.92 10.51
C GLY A 315 -20.35 -14.65 9.39
N VAL A 316 -19.76 -15.76 8.96
CA VAL A 316 -20.32 -16.63 7.94
C VAL A 316 -20.61 -18.00 8.56
N ASN A 317 -21.79 -18.53 8.26
CA ASN A 317 -22.34 -19.79 8.77
C ASN A 317 -22.45 -19.88 10.30
N ASP A 318 -22.36 -18.76 11.03
CA ASP A 318 -22.57 -18.69 12.48
C ASP A 318 -23.75 -17.77 12.88
N PRO A 319 -24.94 -18.33 13.18
CA PRO A 319 -26.10 -17.53 13.57
C PRO A 319 -25.96 -16.90 14.97
N GLY A 320 -25.00 -17.32 15.80
CA GLY A 320 -24.72 -16.72 17.11
C GLY A 320 -24.25 -15.27 17.02
N VAL A 321 -23.82 -14.84 15.84
CA VAL A 321 -23.53 -13.44 15.50
C VAL A 321 -24.78 -12.58 15.66
N LEU A 322 -25.96 -13.04 15.21
CA LEU A 322 -27.20 -12.26 15.26
C LEU A 322 -27.58 -11.86 16.69
N ASP A 323 -27.28 -12.73 17.66
CA ASP A 323 -27.51 -12.50 19.10
C ASP A 323 -26.39 -11.69 19.78
N GLY A 324 -25.25 -11.48 19.10
CA GLY A 324 -24.06 -10.82 19.65
C GLY A 324 -23.21 -11.71 20.56
N THR A 325 -23.42 -13.04 20.49
CA THR A 325 -22.83 -14.04 21.40
C THR A 325 -21.73 -14.90 20.77
N ALA A 326 -21.59 -14.85 19.44
CA ALA A 326 -20.48 -15.51 18.75
C ALA A 326 -19.13 -14.92 19.17
N VAL A 327 -18.12 -15.78 19.27
CA VAL A 327 -16.75 -15.43 19.63
C VAL A 327 -15.95 -15.25 18.35
N PRO A 328 -15.20 -14.13 18.15
CA PRO A 328 -14.35 -13.95 16.98
C PRO A 328 -13.31 -15.06 16.82
N GLY A 329 -13.10 -15.51 15.58
CA GLY A 329 -12.24 -16.62 15.20
C GLY A 329 -12.73 -17.37 13.95
N GLY A 330 -11.98 -18.37 13.49
CA GLY A 330 -12.24 -19.06 12.22
C GLY A 330 -11.62 -18.33 11.03
N ARG A 331 -12.19 -18.46 9.82
CA ARG A 331 -11.67 -17.72 8.64
C ARG A 331 -11.87 -16.21 8.78
N GLN A 332 -11.02 -15.43 8.11
CA GLN A 332 -11.25 -14.01 7.89
C GLN A 332 -12.51 -13.82 7.03
N VAL A 333 -13.35 -12.86 7.41
CA VAL A 333 -14.66 -12.54 6.81
C VAL A 333 -14.64 -11.14 6.18
N ILE A 334 -13.91 -10.20 6.78
CA ILE A 334 -13.73 -8.84 6.27
C ILE A 334 -12.39 -8.77 5.54
N ARG A 335 -12.38 -8.23 4.31
CA ARG A 335 -11.15 -7.90 3.61
C ARG A 335 -10.57 -6.62 4.23
N ASP A 336 -9.50 -6.78 5.02
CA ASP A 336 -8.78 -5.63 5.59
C ASP A 336 -8.09 -4.78 4.51
N PRO A 337 -7.92 -3.47 4.75
CA PRO A 337 -7.20 -2.59 3.83
C PRO A 337 -5.72 -2.96 3.75
N ILE A 338 -5.18 -2.87 2.54
CA ILE A 338 -3.78 -3.20 2.26
C ILE A 338 -2.87 -2.15 2.94
N THR A 339 -2.03 -2.61 3.86
CA THR A 339 -1.04 -1.74 4.53
C THR A 339 0.15 -1.47 3.61
N VAL A 340 0.34 -0.21 3.25
CA VAL A 340 1.41 0.27 2.37
C VAL A 340 2.49 0.95 3.22
N ARG A 341 3.63 0.29 3.40
CA ARG A 341 4.79 0.87 4.09
C ARG A 341 5.51 1.85 3.18
N ALA A 342 5.44 3.14 3.48
CA ALA A 342 6.02 4.21 2.70
C ALA A 342 7.32 4.74 3.33
N ALA A 343 8.27 5.18 2.49
CA ALA A 343 9.48 5.89 2.91
C ALA A 343 9.95 6.88 1.83
N VAL A 344 10.66 7.90 2.28
CA VAL A 344 11.30 8.92 1.42
C VAL A 344 12.79 8.98 1.67
N GLU A 345 13.57 9.00 0.61
CA GLU A 345 15.02 9.23 0.62
C GLU A 345 15.28 10.57 -0.05
N LEU A 346 15.63 11.60 0.74
CA LEU A 346 15.94 12.93 0.23
C LEU A 346 17.41 13.00 -0.18
N ASP A 347 17.69 12.99 -1.48
CA ASP A 347 19.06 13.01 -1.99
C ASP A 347 19.61 14.43 -2.17
N GLN A 348 18.80 15.36 -2.68
CA GLN A 348 19.26 16.72 -2.99
C GLN A 348 18.17 17.77 -2.74
N ILE A 349 18.58 18.92 -2.25
CA ILE A 349 17.83 20.17 -2.33
C ILE A 349 18.47 20.97 -3.46
N THR A 350 17.73 21.18 -4.54
CA THR A 350 18.23 21.84 -5.77
C THR A 350 18.01 23.35 -5.79
N GLY A 351 17.28 23.87 -4.79
CA GLY A 351 17.13 25.30 -4.51
C GLY A 351 15.85 25.61 -3.73
N VAL A 352 15.84 26.74 -3.03
CA VAL A 352 14.71 27.24 -2.22
C VAL A 352 14.31 28.64 -2.70
N ASP A 353 13.11 28.80 -3.28
CA ASP A 353 12.59 30.13 -3.64
C ASP A 353 11.78 30.71 -2.48
N GLN A 354 12.45 31.58 -1.73
CA GLN A 354 11.93 32.29 -0.56
C GLN A 354 10.87 33.34 -0.91
N LYS A 355 10.71 33.72 -2.20
CA LYS A 355 9.69 34.67 -2.68
C LYS A 355 8.45 33.96 -3.21
N ALA A 356 8.61 32.75 -3.73
CA ALA A 356 7.53 31.89 -4.19
C ALA A 356 7.02 30.91 -3.11
N GLU A 357 7.67 30.87 -1.95
CA GLU A 357 7.38 29.96 -0.83
C GLU A 357 7.36 28.50 -1.30
N ASN A 358 8.41 28.13 -2.04
CA ASN A 358 8.60 26.79 -2.58
C ASN A 358 10.07 26.35 -2.55
N TYR A 359 10.31 25.06 -2.75
CA TYR A 359 11.66 24.50 -2.87
C TYR A 359 11.64 23.35 -3.88
N ALA A 360 12.76 23.08 -4.54
CA ALA A 360 12.89 21.99 -5.50
C ALA A 360 13.86 20.93 -4.99
N ALA A 361 13.49 19.66 -5.05
CA ALA A 361 14.27 18.55 -4.50
C ALA A 361 14.36 17.36 -5.46
N VAL A 362 15.46 16.59 -5.33
CA VAL A 362 15.57 15.23 -5.86
C VAL A 362 15.38 14.26 -4.70
N ALA A 363 14.40 13.37 -4.83
CA ALA A 363 14.10 12.38 -3.81
C ALA A 363 13.72 11.03 -4.45
N ASN A 364 13.80 9.97 -3.64
CA ASN A 364 13.27 8.66 -3.98
C ASN A 364 12.07 8.33 -3.08
N ILE A 365 10.98 7.87 -3.65
CA ILE A 365 9.85 7.26 -2.93
C ILE A 365 10.04 5.75 -2.97
N ARG A 366 9.80 5.11 -1.83
CA ARG A 366 9.73 3.66 -1.69
C ARG A 366 8.39 3.30 -1.05
N MET A 367 7.67 2.37 -1.64
CA MET A 367 6.47 1.77 -1.04
C MET A 367 6.59 0.25 -1.07
N ARG A 368 6.11 -0.43 -0.02
CA ARG A 368 5.97 -1.89 0.02
C ARG A 368 4.61 -2.27 0.58
N TRP A 369 3.89 -3.11 -0.13
CA TRP A 369 2.63 -3.71 0.31
C TRP A 369 2.61 -5.19 -0.08
N THR A 370 1.70 -5.96 0.51
CA THR A 370 1.47 -7.36 0.15
C THR A 370 0.02 -7.48 -0.28
N ASP A 371 -0.18 -7.99 -1.48
CA ASP A 371 -1.50 -8.21 -2.07
C ASP A 371 -1.59 -9.67 -2.55
N PRO A 372 -2.40 -10.53 -1.92
CA PRO A 372 -2.58 -11.90 -2.35
C PRO A 372 -3.06 -12.06 -3.80
N GLU A 373 -3.73 -11.06 -4.38
CA GLU A 373 -4.17 -11.07 -5.79
C GLU A 373 -2.98 -10.93 -6.77
N LEU A 374 -1.80 -10.54 -6.29
CA LEU A 374 -0.55 -10.45 -7.05
C LEU A 374 0.39 -11.66 -6.89
N ALA A 375 -0.02 -12.67 -6.11
CA ALA A 375 0.79 -13.87 -5.91
C ALA A 375 0.89 -14.70 -7.21
N PHE A 376 2.08 -15.26 -7.47
CA PHE A 376 2.36 -15.99 -8.71
C PHE A 376 3.35 -17.14 -8.45
N ASP A 377 3.32 -18.14 -9.33
CA ASP A 377 4.24 -19.27 -9.29
C ASP A 377 5.59 -18.90 -9.96
N PRO A 378 6.73 -18.94 -9.23
CA PRO A 378 8.02 -18.59 -9.78
C PRO A 378 8.56 -19.60 -10.80
N GLN A 379 8.02 -20.83 -10.86
CA GLN A 379 8.35 -21.80 -11.91
C GLN A 379 7.62 -21.51 -13.21
N GLU A 380 6.32 -21.21 -13.16
CA GLU A 380 5.53 -20.85 -14.36
C GLU A 380 6.03 -19.55 -14.99
N GLU A 381 6.36 -18.55 -14.16
CA GLU A 381 6.98 -17.29 -14.59
C GLU A 381 8.46 -17.49 -15.00
N GLY A 382 9.12 -18.54 -14.50
CA GLY A 382 10.56 -18.78 -14.68
C GLY A 382 11.46 -17.73 -14.01
N SER A 383 10.92 -16.98 -13.04
CA SER A 383 11.60 -15.89 -12.33
C SER A 383 11.20 -15.84 -10.85
N ALA A 384 12.16 -15.55 -9.98
CA ALA A 384 11.91 -15.31 -8.56
C ALA A 384 11.23 -13.95 -8.26
N PHE A 385 11.07 -13.09 -9.27
CA PHE A 385 10.37 -11.81 -9.15
C PHE A 385 9.92 -11.29 -10.53
N LYS A 386 8.71 -10.73 -10.61
CA LYS A 386 8.24 -9.97 -11.77
C LYS A 386 8.79 -8.53 -11.70
N ILE A 387 8.99 -7.88 -12.85
CA ILE A 387 9.55 -6.52 -12.93
C ILE A 387 8.79 -5.67 -13.96
N TYR A 388 8.24 -4.54 -13.50
CA TYR A 388 7.65 -3.52 -14.36
C TYR A 388 8.43 -2.21 -14.24
N ARG A 389 8.52 -1.46 -15.34
CA ARG A 389 9.23 -0.16 -15.37
C ARG A 389 8.28 1.01 -15.40
N GLU A 390 7.11 0.85 -16.05
CA GLU A 390 6.01 1.80 -15.95
C GLU A 390 4.82 1.24 -15.17
N ILE A 391 3.94 2.14 -14.74
CA ILE A 391 2.70 1.79 -14.03
C ILE A 391 1.70 1.16 -15.00
N ASP A 392 1.59 1.70 -16.22
CA ASP A 392 0.71 1.19 -17.27
C ASP A 392 1.04 -0.27 -17.60
N ASP A 393 2.33 -0.63 -17.70
CA ASP A 393 2.79 -2.02 -17.91
C ASP A 393 2.30 -2.96 -16.78
N PHE A 394 2.36 -2.51 -15.53
CA PHE A 394 1.92 -3.28 -14.35
C PHE A 394 0.40 -3.45 -14.33
N VAL A 395 -0.36 -2.38 -14.58
CA VAL A 395 -1.83 -2.42 -14.57
C VAL A 395 -2.38 -3.23 -15.75
N GLU A 396 -1.75 -3.17 -16.93
CA GLU A 396 -2.13 -4.00 -18.09
C GLU A 396 -1.83 -5.48 -17.86
N ALA A 397 -0.73 -5.82 -17.18
CA ALA A 397 -0.32 -7.20 -16.94
C ALA A 397 -1.06 -7.88 -15.78
N GLU A 398 -1.20 -7.21 -14.64
CA GLU A 398 -1.76 -7.82 -13.41
C GLU A 398 -3.23 -7.45 -13.16
N GLY A 399 -3.79 -6.45 -13.86
CA GLY A 399 -5.20 -6.06 -13.77
C GLY A 399 -5.67 -5.48 -12.43
N THR A 400 -4.82 -5.46 -11.39
CA THR A 400 -5.18 -5.03 -10.04
C THR A 400 -5.11 -3.51 -9.81
N ARG A 401 -5.73 -3.06 -8.73
CA ARG A 401 -5.56 -1.72 -8.16
C ARG A 401 -4.22 -1.68 -7.42
N TRP A 402 -3.43 -0.64 -7.67
CA TRP A 402 -2.20 -0.38 -6.92
C TRP A 402 -2.40 0.83 -5.99
N PRO A 403 -1.54 1.06 -4.98
CA PRO A 403 -1.67 2.19 -4.06
C PRO A 403 -1.32 3.53 -4.74
N GLU A 404 -2.22 4.01 -5.58
CA GLU A 404 -2.12 5.27 -6.29
C GLU A 404 -1.95 6.45 -5.34
N PHE A 405 -1.03 7.35 -5.68
CA PHE A 405 -0.67 8.47 -4.82
C PHE A 405 -0.40 9.76 -5.59
N THR A 406 -0.61 10.87 -4.89
CA THR A 406 -0.21 12.21 -5.33
C THR A 406 0.77 12.84 -4.34
N LEU A 407 1.62 13.74 -4.84
CA LEU A 407 2.43 14.61 -4.02
C LEU A 407 1.60 15.87 -3.73
N PHE A 408 0.97 15.93 -2.57
CA PHE A 408 -0.07 16.91 -2.25
C PHE A 408 0.39 18.36 -2.39
N ASN A 409 1.64 18.65 -2.00
CA ASN A 409 2.24 19.98 -2.11
C ASN A 409 3.09 20.18 -3.38
N GLN A 410 2.95 19.34 -4.41
CA GLN A 410 3.68 19.51 -5.69
C GLN A 410 3.23 20.77 -6.44
N GLN A 411 4.19 21.52 -7.00
CA GLN A 411 3.95 22.61 -7.94
C GLN A 411 4.43 22.22 -9.35
N GLY A 412 3.51 22.27 -10.33
CA GLY A 412 3.80 21.89 -11.71
C GLY A 412 3.95 20.37 -11.87
N ASN A 413 4.85 19.95 -12.76
CA ASN A 413 5.07 18.55 -13.09
C ASN A 413 6.27 17.99 -12.32
N ARG A 414 6.16 16.76 -11.80
CA ARG A 414 7.34 15.96 -11.41
C ARG A 414 8.04 15.38 -12.64
N TRP A 415 9.37 15.32 -12.59
CA TRP A 415 10.19 14.61 -13.57
C TRP A 415 10.69 13.30 -12.95
N THR A 416 10.17 12.18 -13.42
CA THR A 416 10.58 10.83 -12.98
C THR A 416 11.82 10.38 -13.77
N GLN A 417 12.90 10.04 -13.08
CA GLN A 417 14.15 9.56 -13.67
C GLN A 417 14.17 8.03 -13.82
N ASN A 418 13.74 7.34 -12.76
CA ASN A 418 13.71 5.89 -12.68
C ASN A 418 12.46 5.49 -11.92
N ARG A 419 11.70 4.55 -12.49
CA ARG A 419 10.62 3.86 -11.82
C ARG A 419 10.86 2.35 -11.92
N LEU A 420 10.48 1.63 -10.87
CA LEU A 420 10.56 0.18 -10.81
C LEU A 420 9.45 -0.35 -9.90
N ILE A 421 8.71 -1.34 -10.37
CA ILE A 421 7.78 -2.13 -9.56
C ILE A 421 8.29 -3.57 -9.61
N THR A 422 8.44 -4.19 -8.44
CA THR A 422 8.86 -5.60 -8.34
C THR A 422 7.89 -6.38 -7.46
N ILE A 423 7.43 -7.52 -7.94
CA ILE A 423 6.52 -8.43 -7.22
C ILE A 423 7.30 -9.70 -6.87
N THR A 424 7.25 -10.15 -5.62
CA THR A 424 7.75 -11.47 -5.19
C THR A 424 6.60 -12.49 -5.15
N PRO A 425 6.89 -13.82 -5.14
CA PRO A 425 5.86 -14.86 -5.34
C PRO A 425 4.71 -14.86 -4.32
N ASP A 426 4.93 -14.28 -3.14
CA ASP A 426 3.96 -14.02 -2.07
C ASP A 426 3.02 -12.83 -2.33
N GLY A 427 3.07 -12.23 -3.52
CA GLY A 427 2.33 -11.01 -3.85
C GLY A 427 2.90 -9.74 -3.19
N THR A 428 4.03 -9.85 -2.47
CA THR A 428 4.67 -8.66 -1.91
C THR A 428 5.27 -7.81 -3.02
N THR A 429 4.70 -6.62 -3.19
CA THR A 429 5.09 -5.66 -4.21
C THR A 429 5.87 -4.51 -3.60
N THR A 430 6.93 -4.09 -4.29
CA THR A 430 7.73 -2.91 -3.93
C THR A 430 7.76 -1.93 -5.11
N TYR A 431 7.34 -0.69 -4.85
CA TYR A 431 7.46 0.44 -5.77
C TYR A 431 8.68 1.29 -5.39
N PHE A 432 9.49 1.64 -6.38
CA PHE A 432 10.57 2.61 -6.28
C PHE A 432 10.42 3.67 -7.36
N GLU A 433 10.49 4.95 -6.97
CA GLU A 433 10.53 6.08 -7.91
C GLU A 433 11.58 7.10 -7.49
N ARG A 434 12.56 7.37 -8.36
CA ARG A 434 13.44 8.53 -8.28
C ARG A 434 12.85 9.67 -9.11
N PHE A 435 12.67 10.84 -8.51
CA PHE A 435 12.09 12.00 -9.18
C PHE A 435 12.73 13.32 -8.73
N TRP A 436 12.56 14.34 -9.57
CA TRP A 436 12.78 15.75 -9.25
C TRP A 436 11.47 16.51 -9.36
N THR A 437 11.16 17.39 -8.41
CA THR A 437 10.00 18.28 -8.49
C THR A 437 10.13 19.50 -7.59
N THR A 438 9.22 20.47 -7.78
CA THR A 438 9.05 21.62 -6.88
C THR A 438 7.91 21.35 -5.90
N PHE A 439 8.10 21.69 -4.64
CA PHE A 439 7.16 21.57 -3.54
C PHE A 439 6.82 22.95 -2.97
N GLN A 440 5.54 23.23 -2.77
CA GLN A 440 5.10 24.40 -2.00
C GLN A 440 5.39 24.20 -0.51
N ALA A 441 5.88 25.25 0.13
CA ALA A 441 6.16 25.33 1.56
C ALA A 441 5.46 26.57 2.14
N PRO A 442 4.11 26.54 2.28
CA PRO A 442 3.33 27.68 2.78
C PRO A 442 3.56 27.93 4.28
N ASP A 443 4.20 26.98 4.95
CA ASP A 443 4.49 26.99 6.39
C ASP A 443 5.76 27.81 6.71
N PHE A 444 6.43 28.40 5.70
CA PHE A 444 7.62 29.24 5.88
C PHE A 444 7.33 30.55 6.63
N TYR A 445 8.16 30.85 7.63
CA TYR A 445 8.03 32.04 8.45
C TYR A 445 9.36 32.78 8.63
N PHE A 446 9.56 33.84 7.84
CA PHE A 446 10.84 34.56 7.73
C PHE A 446 10.99 35.72 8.72
N LYS A 447 10.19 35.77 9.80
CA LYS A 447 10.21 36.89 10.77
C LYS A 447 11.63 37.18 11.27
N ASP A 448 12.38 36.13 11.61
CA ASP A 448 13.70 36.26 12.22
C ASP A 448 14.86 36.21 11.20
N TYR A 449 14.55 36.35 9.91
CA TYR A 449 15.52 36.29 8.81
C TYR A 449 16.73 37.23 9.03
N PRO A 450 17.98 36.74 8.85
CA PRO A 450 18.37 35.43 8.32
C PRO A 450 18.68 34.38 9.40
N PHE A 451 18.18 34.52 10.62
CA PHE A 451 18.39 33.60 11.75
C PHE A 451 17.25 32.59 11.92
N ASP A 452 16.45 32.41 10.86
CA ASP A 452 15.27 31.57 10.82
C ASP A 452 15.58 30.07 10.72
N THR A 453 14.70 29.26 11.32
CA THR A 453 14.57 27.82 11.05
C THR A 453 13.29 27.62 10.26
N GLN A 454 13.34 26.84 9.18
CA GLN A 454 12.17 26.55 8.36
C GLN A 454 11.91 25.04 8.32
N THR A 455 10.63 24.68 8.34
CA THR A 455 10.19 23.29 8.18
C THR A 455 9.74 23.04 6.74
N PHE A 456 10.19 21.93 6.19
CA PHE A 456 9.95 21.48 4.82
C PHE A 456 9.18 20.16 4.86
N TYR A 457 8.28 19.94 3.91
CA TYR A 457 7.50 18.71 3.82
C TYR A 457 7.48 18.12 2.41
N ILE A 458 7.49 16.79 2.33
CA ILE A 458 7.09 16.00 1.17
C ILE A 458 5.86 15.19 1.61
N ARG A 459 4.67 15.61 1.15
CA ARG A 459 3.38 15.01 1.57
C ARG A 459 2.88 14.06 0.48
N ILE A 460 2.96 12.75 0.72
CA ILE A 460 2.45 11.69 -0.16
C ILE A 460 1.04 11.33 0.31
N GLN A 461 0.03 11.57 -0.51
CA GLN A 461 -1.37 11.27 -0.17
C GLN A 461 -1.91 10.17 -1.07
N ALA A 462 -2.58 9.17 -0.49
CA ALA A 462 -3.31 8.14 -1.24
C ALA A 462 -4.45 8.77 -2.04
N LEU A 463 -4.63 8.33 -3.29
CA LEU A 463 -5.79 8.69 -4.11
C LEU A 463 -7.00 7.81 -3.81
N TYR A 464 -6.76 6.59 -3.30
CA TYR A 464 -7.82 5.73 -2.77
C TYR A 464 -8.13 6.05 -1.30
N PRO A 465 -9.37 5.78 -0.84
CA PRO A 465 -9.74 5.86 0.57
C PRO A 465 -8.99 4.87 1.47
N GLU A 466 -8.98 5.15 2.78
CA GLU A 466 -8.33 4.32 3.81
C GLU A 466 -8.94 2.91 3.96
N GLU A 467 -10.14 2.68 3.44
CA GLU A 467 -10.76 1.34 3.39
C GLU A 467 -10.12 0.43 2.31
N PHE A 468 -9.27 0.95 1.42
CA PHE A 468 -8.50 0.15 0.45
C PHE A 468 -7.01 0.11 0.77
N PHE A 469 -6.41 1.28 1.04
CA PHE A 469 -4.97 1.39 1.28
C PHE A 469 -4.69 2.31 2.48
N GLN A 470 -4.00 1.77 3.48
CA GLN A 470 -3.55 2.53 4.65
C GLN A 470 -2.03 2.65 4.64
N TYR A 471 -1.51 3.86 4.80
CA TYR A 471 -0.08 4.08 4.85
C TYR A 471 0.46 3.77 6.24
N ALA A 472 1.70 3.29 6.28
CA ALA A 472 2.48 3.09 7.49
C ALA A 472 3.93 3.54 7.24
N ASP A 473 4.67 3.91 8.28
CA ASP A 473 6.10 4.20 8.12
C ASP A 473 6.87 2.92 7.77
N TRP A 474 7.74 2.99 6.76
CA TRP A 474 8.72 1.95 6.53
C TRP A 474 9.96 2.21 7.40
N GLU A 475 9.86 1.79 8.66
CA GLU A 475 10.85 2.01 9.71
C GLU A 475 12.30 1.81 9.22
N GLY A 476 13.12 2.84 9.44
CA GLY A 476 14.54 2.83 9.07
C GLY A 476 14.84 2.88 7.57
N LYS A 477 13.85 3.11 6.69
CA LYS A 477 14.06 3.36 5.25
C LYS A 477 13.98 4.82 4.85
N THR A 478 13.30 5.66 5.63
CA THR A 478 13.33 7.11 5.43
C THR A 478 14.68 7.68 5.87
N VAL A 479 15.37 8.35 4.95
CA VAL A 479 16.74 8.83 5.16
C VAL A 479 17.00 10.16 4.45
N VAL A 480 17.94 10.94 5.00
CA VAL A 480 18.45 12.18 4.41
C VAL A 480 19.86 11.94 3.90
N GLY A 481 20.11 12.30 2.63
CA GLY A 481 21.41 12.18 1.98
C GLY A 481 22.47 13.06 2.64
N THR A 482 23.73 12.60 2.63
CA THR A 482 24.85 13.33 3.25
C THR A 482 25.42 14.46 2.39
N GLN A 483 24.99 14.57 1.13
CA GLN A 483 25.50 15.54 0.15
C GLN A 483 24.33 16.17 -0.63
N LEU A 484 23.53 16.98 0.08
CA LEU A 484 22.29 17.56 -0.43
C LEU A 484 22.48 18.56 -1.59
N GLY A 485 23.70 19.07 -1.79
CA GLY A 485 24.01 20.03 -2.87
C GLY A 485 23.52 21.46 -2.62
N GLU A 486 22.92 21.72 -1.45
CA GLU A 486 22.52 23.03 -0.97
C GLU A 486 23.55 23.57 0.02
N GLU A 487 23.83 24.87 -0.07
CA GLU A 487 24.90 25.58 0.67
C GLU A 487 24.35 26.83 1.40
N GLU A 488 23.13 27.28 1.08
CA GLU A 488 22.41 28.28 1.89
C GLU A 488 21.81 27.65 3.15
N TRP A 489 21.45 26.35 3.10
CA TRP A 489 20.72 25.62 4.14
C TRP A 489 21.41 24.31 4.58
N TYR A 490 21.31 23.99 5.87
CA TYR A 490 21.64 22.66 6.41
C TYR A 490 20.46 22.08 7.21
N ILE A 491 20.22 20.78 7.06
CA ILE A 491 19.16 20.08 7.80
C ILE A 491 19.61 19.83 9.25
N THR A 492 18.72 20.11 10.19
CA THR A 492 18.93 19.97 11.64
C THR A 492 18.19 18.77 12.24
N ASN A 493 17.03 18.42 11.69
CA ASN A 493 16.20 17.30 12.14
C ASN A 493 15.33 16.79 10.97
N TYR A 494 14.89 15.53 11.02
CA TYR A 494 13.88 14.98 10.10
C TYR A 494 13.03 13.91 10.79
N TRP A 495 11.80 13.71 10.29
CA TRP A 495 10.84 12.76 10.84
C TRP A 495 9.85 12.28 9.76
N THR A 496 9.06 11.27 10.13
CA THR A 496 7.90 10.83 9.38
C THR A 496 6.65 10.93 10.24
N GLU A 497 5.52 11.17 9.58
CA GLU A 497 4.20 11.23 10.17
C GLU A 497 3.22 10.54 9.23
N VAL A 498 2.24 9.83 9.79
CA VAL A 498 1.14 9.25 9.03
C VAL A 498 -0.15 9.86 9.57
N ASP A 499 -0.85 10.58 8.70
CA ASP A 499 -2.08 11.32 9.00
C ASP A 499 -3.26 10.85 8.13
N THR A 500 -4.47 10.98 8.65
CA THR A 500 -5.72 10.75 7.91
C THR A 500 -6.30 12.08 7.46
N VAL A 501 -6.67 12.18 6.18
CA VAL A 501 -7.10 13.40 5.52
C VAL A 501 -8.54 13.28 5.08
N GLU A 502 -9.41 14.15 5.59
CA GLU A 502 -10.79 14.26 5.13
C GLU A 502 -10.86 15.10 3.85
N GLN A 503 -11.50 14.57 2.79
CA GLN A 503 -11.84 15.28 1.56
C GLN A 503 -13.32 15.06 1.22
N ASP A 504 -13.64 14.19 0.27
CA ASP A 504 -14.96 13.58 0.09
C ASP A 504 -15.08 12.24 0.86
N ARG A 505 -13.95 11.58 1.07
CA ARG A 505 -13.76 10.43 1.97
C ARG A 505 -12.51 10.65 2.84
N ILE A 506 -12.17 9.68 3.67
CA ILE A 506 -10.93 9.70 4.47
C ILE A 506 -9.83 8.98 3.68
N HIS A 507 -8.71 9.65 3.49
CA HIS A 507 -7.54 9.16 2.76
C HIS A 507 -6.32 9.12 3.67
N SER A 508 -5.48 8.10 3.52
CA SER A 508 -4.21 8.04 4.23
C SER A 508 -3.17 8.97 3.58
N ARG A 509 -2.37 9.65 4.41
CA ARG A 509 -1.22 10.47 4.00
C ARG A 509 0.01 10.07 4.79
N PHE A 510 1.14 10.02 4.09
CA PHE A 510 2.47 9.88 4.64
C PHE A 510 3.20 11.20 4.41
N SER A 511 3.67 11.81 5.49
CA SER A 511 4.32 13.11 5.50
C SER A 511 5.76 12.94 5.96
N PHE A 512 6.72 13.16 5.05
CA PHE A 512 8.13 13.29 5.41
C PHE A 512 8.42 14.77 5.71
N GLY A 513 8.85 15.07 6.93
CA GLY A 513 9.17 16.41 7.41
C GLY A 513 10.65 16.58 7.74
N PHE A 514 11.21 17.76 7.49
CA PHE A 514 12.55 18.11 7.95
C PHE A 514 12.70 19.60 8.27
N ASP A 515 13.51 19.90 9.29
CA ASP A 515 13.85 21.27 9.68
C ASP A 515 15.22 21.65 9.13
N ALA A 516 15.34 22.81 8.51
CA ALA A 516 16.62 23.36 8.05
C ALA A 516 16.89 24.77 8.56
N GLN A 517 18.17 25.09 8.75
CA GLN A 517 18.68 26.40 9.17
C GLN A 517 19.67 26.93 8.15
N ARG A 518 19.87 28.26 8.15
CA ARG A 518 20.74 28.93 7.18
C ARG A 518 22.21 28.95 7.60
N HIS A 519 23.10 28.84 6.62
CA HIS A 519 24.52 29.16 6.81
C HIS A 519 24.72 30.68 6.96
N LEU A 520 24.87 31.13 8.21
CA LEU A 520 24.93 32.56 8.56
C LEU A 520 26.15 33.31 8.00
N GLU A 521 27.20 32.61 7.55
CA GLU A 521 28.46 33.22 7.10
C GLU A 521 28.27 34.21 5.95
N TYR A 522 27.41 33.88 4.97
CA TYR A 522 27.08 34.76 3.84
C TYR A 522 26.52 36.09 4.35
N TYR A 523 25.48 36.04 5.18
CA TYR A 523 24.78 37.22 5.66
C TYR A 523 25.65 38.04 6.62
N ILE A 524 26.43 37.40 7.49
CA ILE A 524 27.36 38.09 8.38
C ILE A 524 28.38 38.88 7.56
N LEU A 525 29.05 38.25 6.60
CA LEU A 525 30.16 38.87 5.85
C LEU A 525 29.70 39.84 4.75
N ARG A 526 28.59 39.56 4.05
CA ARG A 526 28.10 40.41 2.95
C ARG A 526 27.03 41.42 3.34
N ILE A 527 26.32 41.22 4.45
CA ILE A 527 25.25 42.13 4.89
C ILE A 527 25.63 42.85 6.19
N PHE A 528 25.80 42.12 7.29
CA PHE A 528 26.01 42.75 8.60
C PHE A 528 27.35 43.51 8.72
N VAL A 529 28.45 42.98 8.17
CA VAL A 529 29.76 43.66 8.20
C VAL A 529 29.74 44.97 7.39
N PRO A 530 29.23 45.04 6.15
CA PRO A 530 29.05 46.31 5.44
C PRO A 530 28.13 47.30 6.17
N ILE A 531 27.00 46.86 6.72
CA ILE A 531 26.11 47.73 7.54
C ILE A 531 26.89 48.30 8.73
N PHE A 532 27.63 47.46 9.47
CA PHE A 532 28.46 47.91 10.59
C PHE A 532 29.51 48.95 10.16
N ILE A 533 30.18 48.77 9.01
CA ILE A 533 31.12 49.75 8.46
C ILE A 533 30.42 51.08 8.14
N LEU A 534 29.21 51.07 7.55
CA LEU A 534 28.45 52.29 7.24
C LEU A 534 28.00 53.03 8.52
N VAL A 535 27.61 52.31 9.56
CA VAL A 535 27.30 52.88 10.89
C VAL A 535 28.56 53.48 11.53
N MET A 536 29.70 52.78 11.46
CA MET A 536 30.97 53.28 11.99
C MET A 536 31.49 54.50 11.22
N LEU A 537 31.36 54.55 9.89
CA LEU A 537 31.67 55.74 9.09
C LEU A 537 30.80 56.92 9.49
N GLY A 538 29.49 56.69 9.66
CA GLY A 538 28.54 57.67 10.20
C GLY A 538 29.00 58.23 11.55
N TRP A 539 29.39 57.36 12.48
CA TRP A 539 29.89 57.74 13.81
C TRP A 539 31.20 58.53 13.77
N VAL A 540 32.18 58.11 12.96
CA VAL A 540 33.47 58.79 12.83
C VAL A 540 33.33 60.21 12.31
N THR A 541 32.27 60.52 11.53
CA THR A 541 32.00 61.92 11.13
C THR A 541 31.85 62.86 12.33
N PHE A 542 31.36 62.38 13.49
CA PHE A 542 31.18 63.19 14.70
C PHE A 542 32.50 63.64 15.33
N LEU A 543 33.64 63.06 14.95
CA LEU A 543 34.97 63.48 15.41
C LEU A 543 35.53 64.66 14.58
N LEU A 544 34.91 65.00 13.44
CA LEU A 544 35.35 66.09 12.57
C LEU A 544 34.81 67.44 13.05
N LYS A 545 35.74 68.39 13.27
CA LYS A 545 35.45 69.78 13.67
C LYS A 545 34.99 70.68 12.50
N ASP A 546 35.08 70.20 11.25
CA ASP A 546 34.64 70.92 10.05
C ASP A 546 33.21 70.50 9.70
N TYR A 547 32.22 71.28 10.17
CA TYR A 547 30.81 70.99 9.96
C TYR A 547 30.38 71.00 8.49
N SER A 548 31.12 71.63 7.57
CA SER A 548 30.79 71.55 6.15
C SER A 548 31.18 70.19 5.59
N LYS A 549 32.45 69.80 5.74
CA LYS A 549 32.92 68.48 5.27
C LYS A 549 32.15 67.34 5.93
N ARG A 550 31.78 67.51 7.19
CA ARG A 550 30.98 66.53 7.95
C ARG A 550 29.58 66.33 7.37
N ALA A 551 28.90 67.42 6.96
CA ALA A 551 27.62 67.31 6.25
C ALA A 551 27.78 66.65 4.87
N ASP A 552 28.87 66.95 4.15
CA ASP A 552 29.16 66.35 2.84
C ASP A 552 29.42 64.83 2.96
N VAL A 553 30.24 64.40 3.93
CA VAL A 553 30.53 62.98 4.21
C VAL A 553 29.28 62.24 4.73
N ALA A 554 28.49 62.85 5.62
CA ALA A 554 27.24 62.23 6.10
C ALA A 554 26.23 62.01 4.96
N SER A 555 26.13 62.98 4.03
CA SER A 555 25.27 62.88 2.85
C SER A 555 25.76 61.78 1.89
N ALA A 556 27.08 61.67 1.69
CA ALA A 556 27.69 60.59 0.91
C ALA A 556 27.48 59.21 1.55
N ASN A 557 27.55 59.10 2.88
CA ASN A 557 27.31 57.85 3.60
C ASN A 557 25.83 57.40 3.49
N LEU A 558 24.88 58.33 3.55
CA LEU A 558 23.46 58.02 3.31
C LEU A 558 23.22 57.54 1.86
N LEU A 559 23.85 58.18 0.87
CA LEU A 559 23.77 57.74 -0.52
C LEU A 559 24.38 56.34 -0.72
N LEU A 560 25.51 56.06 -0.08
CA LEU A 560 26.15 54.75 -0.10
C LEU A 560 25.27 53.68 0.57
N PHE A 561 24.61 54.00 1.68
CA PHE A 561 23.63 53.11 2.31
C PHE A 561 22.43 52.83 1.39
N ILE A 562 21.89 53.84 0.70
CA ILE A 562 20.79 53.65 -0.27
C ILE A 562 21.24 52.72 -1.41
N ALA A 563 22.44 52.92 -1.96
CA ALA A 563 22.99 52.07 -3.01
C ALA A 563 23.22 50.62 -2.53
N PHE A 564 23.74 50.44 -1.31
CA PHE A 564 23.88 49.14 -0.68
C PHE A 564 22.53 48.45 -0.47
N ASN A 565 21.53 49.16 0.05
CA ASN A 565 20.17 48.64 0.26
C ASN A 565 19.54 48.17 -1.06
N PHE A 566 19.70 48.92 -2.16
CA PHE A 566 19.26 48.46 -3.49
C PHE A 566 20.05 47.25 -4.01
N THR A 567 21.29 47.07 -3.59
CA THR A 567 22.12 45.91 -3.99
C THR A 567 21.60 44.63 -3.33
N ILE A 568 21.26 44.67 -2.03
CA ILE A 568 20.74 43.50 -1.29
C ILE A 568 19.24 43.27 -1.47
N ALA A 569 18.46 44.27 -1.89
CA ALA A 569 17.01 44.13 -2.12
C ALA A 569 16.64 43.12 -3.24
N GLY A 570 17.63 42.68 -4.04
CA GLY A 570 17.46 41.56 -4.96
C GLY A 570 17.39 40.20 -4.26
N ASP A 571 18.06 40.05 -3.12
CA ASP A 571 18.22 38.78 -2.39
C ASP A 571 17.11 38.58 -1.34
N LEU A 572 16.49 39.67 -0.85
CA LEU A 572 15.46 39.62 0.17
C LEU A 572 14.09 39.11 -0.35
N PRO A 573 13.35 38.29 0.43
CA PRO A 573 11.99 37.89 0.10
C PRO A 573 11.02 39.09 0.18
N ARG A 574 9.93 39.05 -0.60
CA ARG A 574 8.91 40.12 -0.61
C ARG A 574 7.72 39.73 0.26
N LEU A 575 7.75 40.15 1.52
CA LEU A 575 6.80 39.69 2.54
C LEU A 575 5.79 40.79 2.92
N GLY A 576 4.63 40.37 3.42
CA GLY A 576 3.60 41.28 3.96
C GLY A 576 3.90 41.82 5.36
N TYR A 577 4.99 41.35 5.98
CA TYR A 577 5.46 41.71 7.32
C TYR A 577 6.95 42.06 7.28
N LEU A 578 7.44 42.74 8.33
CA LEU A 578 8.86 43.11 8.45
C LEU A 578 9.67 41.94 9.02
N THR A 579 10.84 41.67 8.44
CA THR A 579 11.84 40.76 9.01
C THR A 579 12.76 41.48 10.02
N PHE A 580 13.53 40.72 10.81
CA PHE A 580 14.56 41.25 11.68
C PHE A 580 15.56 42.12 10.90
N LEU A 581 16.01 41.65 9.75
CA LEU A 581 16.93 42.41 8.89
C LEU A 581 16.29 43.69 8.34
N ASP A 582 15.02 43.66 7.93
CA ASP A 582 14.31 44.88 7.50
C ASP A 582 14.26 45.92 8.62
N ALA A 583 13.99 45.48 9.86
CA ALA A 583 13.97 46.38 11.02
C ALA A 583 15.35 47.03 11.26
N VAL A 584 16.45 46.27 11.09
CA VAL A 584 17.83 46.78 11.16
C VAL A 584 18.13 47.77 10.02
N LEU A 585 17.72 47.46 8.78
CA LEU A 585 17.92 48.32 7.62
C LEU A 585 17.13 49.62 7.71
N ILE A 586 15.84 49.56 8.06
CA ILE A 586 14.97 50.73 8.26
C ILE A 586 15.51 51.61 9.39
N THR A 587 15.93 51.01 10.50
CA THR A 587 16.54 51.76 11.61
C THR A 587 17.83 52.46 11.16
N THR A 588 18.71 51.75 10.46
CA THR A 588 19.96 52.32 9.93
C THR A 588 19.70 53.45 8.94
N PHE A 589 18.68 53.33 8.09
CA PHE A 589 18.23 54.37 7.17
C PHE A 589 17.74 55.62 7.93
N VAL A 590 16.84 55.45 8.89
CA VAL A 590 16.26 56.55 9.69
C VAL A 590 17.35 57.27 10.48
N VAL A 591 18.23 56.55 11.19
CA VAL A 591 19.31 57.19 11.96
C VAL A 591 20.35 57.85 11.06
N SER A 592 20.64 57.29 9.88
CA SER A 592 21.52 57.93 8.89
C SER A 592 20.89 59.22 8.32
N GLY A 593 19.59 59.21 8.00
CA GLY A 593 18.86 60.40 7.57
C GLY A 593 18.83 61.50 8.64
N LEU A 594 18.52 61.15 9.89
CA LEU A 594 18.58 62.07 11.03
C LEU A 594 20.00 62.63 11.24
N THR A 595 21.04 61.83 10.99
CA THR A 595 22.44 62.26 11.06
C THR A 595 22.76 63.32 10.00
N VAL A 596 22.26 63.19 8.77
CA VAL A 596 22.40 64.24 7.74
C VAL A 596 21.70 65.54 8.16
N VAL A 597 20.45 65.45 8.59
CA VAL A 597 19.67 66.62 9.06
C VAL A 597 20.37 67.33 10.23
N TYR A 598 20.88 66.57 11.19
CA TYR A 598 21.63 67.09 12.33
C TYR A 598 22.92 67.82 11.91
N ASN A 599 23.70 67.25 11.00
CA ASN A 599 24.93 67.88 10.50
C ASN A 599 24.65 69.18 9.73
N LEU A 600 23.56 69.23 8.95
CA LEU A 600 23.11 70.46 8.30
C LEU A 600 22.66 71.52 9.32
N TYR A 601 21.99 71.12 10.41
CA TYR A 601 21.62 72.01 11.50
C TYR A 601 22.83 72.60 12.23
N LEU A 602 23.85 71.78 12.55
CA LEU A 602 25.12 72.26 13.11
C LEU A 602 25.83 73.26 12.17
N LYS A 603 25.87 72.99 10.86
CA LYS A 603 26.44 73.90 9.85
C LYS A 603 25.71 75.26 9.83
N TRP A 604 24.38 75.25 9.91
CA TRP A 604 23.58 76.48 10.01
C TRP A 604 23.84 77.24 11.31
N LEU A 605 23.93 76.54 12.44
CA LEU A 605 24.18 77.13 13.77
C LEU A 605 25.58 77.79 13.84
N ALA A 606 26.59 77.12 13.29
CA ALA A 606 27.95 77.65 13.15
C ALA A 606 28.02 78.88 12.22
N THR A 607 27.13 78.96 11.22
CA THR A 607 27.01 80.13 10.31
C THR A 607 26.40 81.34 11.02
N LYS A 608 25.57 81.13 12.05
CA LYS A 608 25.00 82.19 12.91
C LYS A 608 25.90 82.61 14.08
N GLU A 609 27.19 82.30 14.02
CA GLU A 609 28.20 82.56 15.06
C GLU A 609 27.94 81.89 16.44
N GLN A 610 26.90 81.05 16.59
CA GLN A 610 26.55 80.36 17.84
C GLN A 610 27.40 79.10 18.09
N LYS A 611 28.73 79.23 17.97
CA LYS A 611 29.69 78.11 18.01
C LYS A 611 29.69 77.35 19.34
N GLU A 612 29.58 78.05 20.47
CA GLU A 612 29.55 77.41 21.80
C GLU A 612 28.36 76.45 21.97
N VAL A 613 27.20 76.78 21.38
CA VAL A 613 26.00 75.94 21.42
C VAL A 613 26.20 74.71 20.54
N ALA A 614 26.79 74.86 19.36
CA ALA A 614 27.16 73.76 18.47
C ALA A 614 28.13 72.78 19.16
N GLU A 615 29.23 73.27 19.74
CA GLU A 615 30.23 72.43 20.42
C GLU A 615 29.68 71.69 21.65
N ARG A 616 28.76 72.31 22.39
CA ARG A 616 28.10 71.66 23.55
C ARG A 616 27.16 70.55 23.11
N LEU A 617 26.40 70.76 22.02
CA LEU A 617 25.48 69.78 21.46
C LEU A 617 26.23 68.58 20.87
N ASP A 618 27.31 68.86 20.14
CA ASP A 618 28.12 67.86 19.45
C ASP A 618 28.81 66.88 20.41
N ARG A 619 29.37 67.39 21.52
CA ARG A 619 30.00 66.58 22.57
C ARG A 619 29.08 65.53 23.19
N VAL A 620 27.77 65.81 23.22
CA VAL A 620 26.74 64.87 23.69
C VAL A 620 26.45 63.82 22.62
N LEU A 621 26.25 64.25 21.36
CA LEU A 621 25.86 63.32 20.29
C LEU A 621 26.95 62.32 19.87
N VAL A 622 28.24 62.62 20.07
CA VAL A 622 29.33 61.62 19.92
C VAL A 622 29.04 60.34 20.71
N TRP A 623 28.40 60.43 21.88
CA TRP A 623 28.02 59.28 22.69
C TRP A 623 26.56 58.84 22.48
N CYS A 624 25.64 59.76 22.20
CA CYS A 624 24.25 59.37 21.92
C CYS A 624 24.11 58.53 20.64
N TYR A 625 24.93 58.76 19.60
CA TYR A 625 24.86 57.98 18.35
C TYR A 625 25.08 56.46 18.56
N PRO A 626 26.21 55.98 19.13
CA PRO A 626 26.42 54.55 19.35
C PRO A 626 25.46 53.98 20.40
N VAL A 627 25.11 54.75 21.44
CA VAL A 627 24.13 54.31 22.45
C VAL A 627 22.74 54.11 21.83
N ALA A 628 22.31 55.02 20.94
CA ALA A 628 21.04 54.87 20.23
C ALA A 628 21.02 53.61 19.35
N TYR A 629 22.09 53.32 18.60
CA TYR A 629 22.18 52.07 17.83
C TYR A 629 22.13 50.83 18.72
N ILE A 630 22.84 50.81 19.86
CA ILE A 630 22.81 49.69 20.79
C ILE A 630 21.40 49.49 21.36
N VAL A 631 20.73 50.57 21.81
CA VAL A 631 19.36 50.52 22.31
C VAL A 631 18.38 50.06 21.23
N SER A 632 18.52 50.54 20.00
CA SER A 632 17.70 50.09 18.87
C SER A 632 17.90 48.62 18.54
N ILE A 633 19.14 48.11 18.51
CA ILE A 633 19.42 46.69 18.26
C ILE A 633 18.84 45.82 19.37
N VAL A 634 18.98 46.21 20.63
CA VAL A 634 18.36 45.50 21.76
C VAL A 634 16.84 45.48 21.63
N LEU A 635 16.22 46.62 21.29
CA LEU A 635 14.77 46.72 21.11
C LEU A 635 14.28 45.86 19.95
N ILE A 636 14.96 45.87 18.80
CA ILE A 636 14.65 44.98 17.67
C ILE A 636 14.79 43.52 18.12
N THR A 637 15.89 43.15 18.76
CA THR A 637 16.09 41.78 19.26
C THR A 637 14.93 41.35 20.16
N THR A 638 14.46 42.19 21.09
CA THR A 638 13.31 41.88 21.99
C THR A 638 11.93 41.86 21.32
N VAL A 639 11.78 42.37 20.10
CA VAL A 639 10.52 42.33 19.32
C VAL A 639 10.48 41.09 18.41
N PHE A 640 11.65 40.62 18.02
CA PHE A 640 11.81 39.49 17.11
C PHE A 640 12.01 38.16 17.87
N SER A 641 12.73 38.15 19.00
CA SER A 641 12.86 37.01 19.94
C SER A 641 11.55 36.46 20.49
#